data_AF-A0A8H6WRD1-F1
#
_entry.id   AF-A0A8H6WRD1-F1
#
_cell.length_a   1.000
_cell.length_b   1.000
_cell.length_c   1.000
_cell.angle_alpha   90.00
_cell.angle_beta   90.00
_cell.angle_gamma   90.00
#
_symmetry.space_group_name_H-M   'P 1'
#
loop_
_entity.id
_entity.type
_entity.pdbx_description
1 polymer ?
#
loop_
_entity_poly.entity_id
_entity_poly.type
_entity_poly.pdbx_seq_one_letter_code
_entity_poly.pdbx_strand_id
1 'polypeptide(L)'
;MHKVFQLSELAGILNAAGSSSGMTYPPAEEIESVALEGPLNVLGDLQEAFRDLPTHAFCPIFFRILDPAGIPVLRAMDNHDTANIRDSLARVLFALRSFGRQVISTDFPSAALPELWDRVWHWVAFFHAFRAQLPGPSRINGQLKPVSICVDIVASFWYTDHSSVVRQTPRIWVWAGAAWRVLLDEMDDVGCSHLCDIMASIPRSRAQPEHRSISKHIPELIQGAGGKPSDLAALIVRQYDRVLPLLREDGRSESALSIVYGCNILTYNTLSRSLVASFENGELAGKATVIARLLHKKRRSDAEESDADPAFALVQQTSAWAVLQMFHFPRYHVCLAQALRKGLFFVLLYHARSKDPELRKAITNGELAGKATVIARLLHKKRRSDAEESDADPAFALVQQTSAWAVLQMFHFPRYHVCLAQALRKGLFFVLLYHARSKDPELRKAITAVLRTTLPESTIIHSVLTELSAAFEAFSRMDAAKYYSEEDLKLWEEFVVLAKERLALYATFQRRHGEVLRACDNVLCDELCRKSELKCCAICRHAVYCSGGCQKQDWDAGHREACEAARIYRTVDAARFSRLDRSFFRFFMNNEYAKHSLLIAQTRLFWRARCPTQMQSIMFKPHPTAIERTRPQMRMFLLHEGPEKKLFEAQLARVARSGGRFEMHILRMQGQGGGQSGSDRIMPMRREKGTEYEAGLGEIAKGVRGDEVEIAWYPTVEEMAMVRHTGKLSRLLSRTGREVH
;
A
#
# COMPACT_ATOMS: atom_id res chain seq x y z
N MET A 1 10.04 42.13 -29.86
CA MET A 1 8.60 42.15 -30.18
C MET A 1 7.97 43.55 -30.18
N HIS A 2 8.64 44.60 -29.68
CA HIS A 2 8.19 46.00 -29.85
C HIS A 2 7.91 46.46 -31.31
N LYS A 3 8.42 45.71 -32.32
CA LYS A 3 8.13 45.93 -33.75
C LYS A 3 6.97 45.09 -34.31
N VAL A 4 6.44 44.12 -33.56
CA VAL A 4 5.50 43.07 -34.05
C VAL A 4 4.06 43.33 -33.62
N PHE A 5 3.78 44.31 -32.78
CA PHE A 5 2.42 44.77 -32.48
C PHE A 5 2.41 46.29 -32.55
N GLN A 6 2.20 46.84 -33.75
CA GLN A 6 1.90 48.26 -33.89
C GLN A 6 0.44 48.49 -33.49
N LEU A 7 0.11 49.64 -32.89
CA LEU A 7 -1.27 50.02 -32.55
C LEU A 7 -2.24 49.91 -33.74
N SER A 8 -1.71 50.04 -34.96
CA SER A 8 -2.43 49.83 -36.22
C SER A 8 -2.95 48.40 -36.41
N GLU A 9 -2.25 47.36 -35.92
CA GLU A 9 -2.72 45.97 -35.99
C GLU A 9 -3.83 45.70 -34.97
N LEU A 10 -3.75 46.32 -33.79
CA LEU A 10 -4.82 46.25 -32.78
C LEU A 10 -6.12 46.88 -33.32
N ALA A 11 -6.01 48.02 -34.00
CA ALA A 11 -7.13 48.66 -34.67
C ALA A 11 -7.75 47.75 -35.76
N GLY A 12 -6.91 47.03 -36.51
CA GLY A 12 -7.38 46.05 -37.49
C GLY A 12 -8.16 44.89 -36.87
N ILE A 13 -7.70 44.34 -35.75
CA ILE A 13 -8.35 43.24 -35.02
C ILE A 13 -9.70 43.68 -34.43
N LEU A 14 -9.76 44.86 -33.82
CA LEU A 14 -10.99 45.40 -33.22
C LEU A 14 -12.06 45.68 -34.29
N ASN A 15 -11.67 46.20 -35.45
CA ASN A 15 -12.58 46.40 -36.59
C ASN A 15 -13.11 45.08 -37.15
N ALA A 16 -12.26 44.05 -37.23
CA ALA A 16 -12.67 42.72 -37.68
C ALA A 16 -13.62 42.03 -36.68
N ALA A 17 -13.32 42.12 -35.38
CA ALA A 17 -14.17 41.60 -34.31
C ALA A 17 -15.54 42.29 -34.31
N GLY A 18 -15.58 43.63 -34.41
CA GLY A 18 -16.84 44.39 -34.44
C GLY A 18 -17.71 44.10 -35.65
N SER A 19 -17.09 43.83 -36.80
CA SER A 19 -17.80 43.38 -38.00
C SER A 19 -18.47 42.01 -37.84
N SER A 20 -17.91 41.14 -36.99
CA SER A 20 -18.43 39.79 -36.75
C SER A 20 -19.50 39.71 -35.66
N SER A 21 -19.43 40.59 -34.65
CA SER A 21 -20.36 40.60 -33.50
C SER A 21 -21.49 41.64 -33.63
N GLY A 22 -21.43 42.54 -34.62
CA GLY A 22 -22.36 43.66 -34.75
C GLY A 22 -22.18 44.74 -33.66
N MET A 23 -21.12 44.64 -32.85
CA MET A 23 -20.76 45.63 -31.84
C MET A 23 -19.68 46.57 -32.38
N THR A 24 -19.87 47.87 -32.20
CA THR A 24 -18.81 48.86 -32.44
C THR A 24 -17.88 48.90 -31.23
N TYR A 25 -16.64 48.44 -31.39
CA TYR A 25 -15.61 48.59 -30.37
C TYR A 25 -14.94 49.96 -30.47
N PRO A 26 -14.55 50.58 -29.34
CA PRO A 26 -13.75 51.80 -29.37
C PRO A 26 -12.39 51.55 -30.07
N PRO A 27 -11.79 52.57 -30.72
CA PRO A 27 -10.47 52.46 -31.33
C PRO A 27 -9.42 51.94 -30.33
N ALA A 28 -8.41 51.24 -30.85
CA ALA A 28 -7.27 50.74 -30.07
C ALA A 28 -6.65 51.79 -29.12
N GLU A 29 -6.51 53.02 -29.60
CA GLU A 29 -5.97 54.17 -28.88
C GLU A 29 -6.88 54.62 -27.74
N GLU A 30 -8.20 54.53 -27.93
CA GLU A 30 -9.19 54.84 -26.90
C GLU A 30 -9.21 53.73 -25.83
N ILE A 31 -9.14 52.46 -26.24
CA ILE A 31 -9.00 51.33 -25.30
C ILE A 31 -7.72 51.46 -24.47
N GLU A 32 -6.60 51.79 -25.11
CA GLU A 32 -5.33 51.99 -24.42
C GLU A 32 -5.38 53.19 -23.47
N SER A 33 -5.92 54.33 -23.92
CA SER A 33 -6.11 55.53 -23.07
C SER A 33 -7.03 55.24 -21.88
N VAL A 34 -8.16 54.57 -22.09
CA VAL A 34 -9.08 54.17 -21.00
C VAL A 34 -8.41 53.18 -20.05
N ALA A 35 -7.62 52.23 -20.54
CA ALA A 35 -6.91 51.28 -19.69
C ALA A 35 -5.84 51.95 -18.81
N LEU A 36 -5.16 52.98 -19.34
CA LEU A 36 -4.06 53.67 -18.66
C LEU A 36 -4.53 54.83 -17.77
N GLU A 37 -5.54 55.58 -18.20
CA GLU A 37 -5.94 56.86 -17.61
C GLU A 37 -7.41 56.83 -17.13
N GLY A 38 -8.25 55.97 -17.69
CA GLY A 38 -9.68 55.88 -17.34
C GLY A 38 -9.92 55.34 -15.92
N PRO A 39 -11.00 55.73 -15.22
CA PRO A 39 -11.19 55.40 -13.81
C PRO A 39 -11.33 53.88 -13.57
N LEU A 40 -10.92 53.41 -12.38
CA LEU A 40 -10.83 51.97 -12.07
C LEU A 40 -12.14 51.17 -12.23
N ASN A 41 -13.29 51.81 -12.06
CA ASN A 41 -14.59 51.18 -12.30
C ASN A 41 -14.77 50.80 -13.77
N VAL A 42 -14.23 51.61 -14.69
CA VAL A 42 -14.27 51.35 -16.14
C VAL A 42 -13.41 50.13 -16.50
N LEU A 43 -12.36 49.81 -15.75
CA LEU A 43 -11.61 48.57 -15.96
C LEU A 43 -12.44 47.30 -15.69
N GLY A 44 -13.37 47.36 -14.73
CA GLY A 44 -14.32 46.26 -14.48
C GLY A 44 -15.29 46.06 -15.65
N ASP A 45 -15.85 47.15 -16.17
CA ASP A 45 -16.74 47.14 -17.34
C ASP A 45 -16.00 46.70 -18.60
N LEU A 46 -14.74 47.12 -18.73
CA LEU A 46 -13.84 46.64 -19.77
C LEU A 46 -13.66 45.13 -19.68
N GLN A 47 -13.47 44.53 -18.50
CA GLN A 47 -13.35 43.07 -18.37
C GLN A 47 -14.54 42.31 -18.96
N GLU A 48 -15.75 42.84 -18.79
CA GLU A 48 -16.98 42.23 -19.25
C GLU A 48 -17.18 42.46 -20.76
N ALA A 49 -16.92 43.68 -21.24
CA ALA A 49 -16.88 44.01 -22.68
C ALA A 49 -15.80 43.23 -23.46
N PHE A 50 -14.74 42.81 -22.76
CA PHE A 50 -13.58 42.12 -23.29
C PHE A 50 -13.64 40.60 -23.26
N ARG A 51 -14.71 40.02 -22.71
CA ARG A 51 -14.94 38.57 -22.75
C ARG A 51 -14.98 38.03 -24.18
N ASP A 52 -15.42 38.85 -25.13
CA ASP A 52 -15.65 38.46 -26.52
C ASP A 52 -14.50 38.85 -27.48
N LEU A 53 -13.48 39.57 -26.99
CA LEU A 53 -12.33 39.92 -27.82
C LEU A 53 -11.28 38.79 -27.84
N PRO A 54 -10.56 38.62 -28.96
CA PRO A 54 -9.44 37.69 -29.01
C PRO A 54 -8.38 37.99 -27.94
N THR A 55 -7.91 36.97 -27.24
CA THR A 55 -6.90 37.06 -26.17
C THR A 55 -5.64 37.85 -26.57
N HIS A 56 -5.21 37.74 -27.83
CA HIS A 56 -4.03 38.43 -28.33
C HIS A 56 -4.19 39.96 -28.45
N ALA A 57 -5.43 40.47 -28.54
CA ALA A 57 -5.69 41.91 -28.56
C ALA A 57 -5.28 42.57 -27.22
N PHE A 58 -5.17 41.82 -26.13
CA PHE A 58 -4.77 42.36 -24.83
C PHE A 58 -3.26 42.45 -24.63
N CYS A 59 -2.46 41.81 -25.48
CA CYS A 59 -1.01 41.77 -25.30
C CYS A 59 -0.41 43.18 -25.15
N PRO A 60 -0.67 44.16 -26.05
CA PRO A 60 -0.06 45.49 -25.93
C PRO A 60 -0.39 46.18 -24.61
N ILE A 61 -1.63 46.03 -24.13
CA ILE A 61 -2.10 46.60 -22.86
C ILE A 61 -1.34 45.98 -21.69
N PHE A 62 -1.20 44.65 -21.67
CA PHE A 62 -0.41 43.96 -20.62
C PHE A 62 1.07 44.34 -20.68
N PHE A 63 1.67 44.45 -21.87
CA PHE A 63 3.06 44.87 -22.04
C PHE A 63 3.32 46.25 -21.43
N ARG A 64 2.38 47.18 -21.61
CA ARG A 64 2.48 48.56 -21.13
C ARG A 64 2.19 48.68 -19.62
N ILE A 65 1.09 48.10 -19.14
CA ILE A 65 0.72 48.20 -17.72
C ILE A 65 1.70 47.43 -16.83
N LEU A 66 2.17 46.26 -17.29
CA LEU A 66 3.09 45.42 -16.53
C LEU A 66 4.57 45.80 -16.78
N ASP A 67 4.87 46.96 -17.38
CA ASP A 67 6.25 47.39 -17.56
C ASP A 67 6.96 47.63 -16.21
N PRO A 68 8.08 46.94 -15.93
CA PRO A 68 8.85 47.13 -14.69
C PRO A 68 9.36 48.57 -14.50
N ALA A 69 9.48 49.36 -15.57
CA ALA A 69 9.86 50.78 -15.50
C ALA A 69 8.85 51.62 -14.70
N GLY A 70 7.62 51.16 -14.52
CA GLY A 70 6.62 51.78 -13.63
C GLY A 70 6.90 51.59 -12.14
N ILE A 71 7.68 50.58 -11.74
CA ILE A 71 7.92 50.26 -10.32
C ILE A 71 8.71 51.36 -9.58
N PRO A 72 9.82 51.91 -10.11
CA PRO A 72 10.55 52.99 -9.44
C PRO A 72 9.73 54.27 -9.25
N VAL A 73 8.83 54.58 -10.20
CA VAL A 73 7.93 55.74 -10.10
C VAL A 73 7.03 55.59 -8.87
N LEU A 74 6.50 54.39 -8.62
CA LEU A 74 5.69 54.12 -7.43
C LEU A 74 6.48 54.18 -6.12
N ARG A 75 7.80 53.93 -6.14
CA ARG A 75 8.67 54.08 -4.96
C ARG A 75 9.00 55.53 -4.64
N ALA A 76 9.07 56.40 -5.66
CA ALA A 76 9.40 57.81 -5.48
C ALA A 76 8.23 58.65 -4.94
N MET A 77 7.02 58.10 -4.94
CA MET A 77 5.79 58.81 -4.57
C MET A 77 5.50 58.85 -3.06
N ASP A 78 6.44 58.43 -2.21
CA ASP A 78 6.30 58.40 -0.73
C ASP A 78 5.91 59.76 -0.10
N ASN A 79 6.00 60.87 -0.84
CA ASN A 79 5.79 62.20 -0.25
C ASN A 79 4.46 62.92 -0.51
N HIS A 80 3.68 62.75 -1.60
CA HIS A 80 2.52 63.66 -1.80
C HIS A 80 1.22 63.18 -2.47
N ASP A 81 1.07 61.94 -2.99
CA ASP A 81 -0.21 61.54 -3.60
C ASP A 81 -0.59 60.07 -3.42
N THR A 82 -1.16 59.75 -2.27
CA THR A 82 -1.61 58.38 -1.93
C THR A 82 -2.80 57.88 -2.77
N ALA A 83 -3.51 58.76 -3.48
CA ALA A 83 -4.62 58.38 -4.35
C ALA A 83 -4.09 57.86 -5.69
N ASN A 84 -3.18 58.60 -6.32
CA ASN A 84 -2.58 58.21 -7.60
C ASN A 84 -1.75 56.91 -7.50
N ILE A 85 -1.05 56.69 -6.39
CA ILE A 85 -0.36 55.40 -6.13
C ILE A 85 -1.36 54.26 -6.04
N ARG A 86 -2.46 54.45 -5.30
CA ARG A 86 -3.48 53.43 -5.10
C ARG A 86 -4.14 53.04 -6.42
N ASP A 87 -4.44 54.03 -7.26
CA ASP A 87 -5.01 53.80 -8.57
C ASP A 87 -4.06 53.04 -9.48
N SER A 88 -2.79 53.44 -9.53
CA SER A 88 -1.76 52.75 -10.31
C SER A 88 -1.58 51.29 -9.86
N LEU A 89 -1.53 51.04 -8.54
CA LEU A 89 -1.44 49.68 -7.99
C LEU A 89 -2.67 48.84 -8.31
N ALA A 90 -3.87 49.44 -8.23
CA ALA A 90 -5.11 48.76 -8.56
C ALA A 90 -5.17 48.39 -10.05
N ARG A 91 -4.69 49.26 -10.96
CA ARG A 91 -4.56 48.95 -12.40
C ARG A 91 -3.64 47.76 -12.64
N VAL A 92 -2.47 47.73 -12.00
CA VAL A 92 -1.52 46.62 -12.13
C VAL A 92 -2.11 45.32 -11.60
N LEU A 93 -2.74 45.33 -10.42
CA LEU A 93 -3.38 44.14 -9.86
C LEU A 93 -4.53 43.63 -10.73
N PHE A 94 -5.31 44.55 -11.30
CA PHE A 94 -6.34 44.22 -12.27
C PHE A 94 -5.74 43.59 -13.54
N ALA A 95 -4.67 44.18 -14.09
CA ALA A 95 -3.97 43.64 -15.25
C ALA A 95 -3.40 42.24 -14.98
N LEU A 96 -2.76 42.02 -13.82
CA LEU A 96 -2.26 40.69 -13.42
C LEU A 96 -3.38 39.65 -13.33
N ARG A 97 -4.50 39.99 -12.68
CA ARG A 97 -5.65 39.10 -12.55
C ARG A 97 -6.28 38.77 -13.90
N SER A 98 -6.47 39.78 -14.74
CA SER A 98 -7.01 39.61 -16.09
C SER A 98 -6.08 38.76 -16.94
N PHE A 99 -4.77 39.02 -16.87
CA PHE A 99 -3.77 38.25 -17.60
C PHE A 99 -3.76 36.77 -17.18
N GLY A 100 -3.92 36.47 -15.89
CA GLY A 100 -3.97 35.08 -15.38
C GLY A 100 -5.12 34.25 -15.98
N ARG A 101 -6.25 34.88 -16.25
CA ARG A 101 -7.36 34.22 -16.97
C ARG A 101 -7.03 33.99 -18.44
N GLN A 102 -6.39 34.96 -19.08
CA GLN A 102 -6.11 34.91 -20.52
C GLN A 102 -4.95 33.96 -20.88
N VAL A 103 -3.95 33.80 -20.00
CA VAL A 103 -2.77 32.96 -20.27
C VAL A 103 -3.09 31.46 -20.34
N ILE A 104 -4.20 31.02 -19.74
CA ILE A 104 -4.67 29.63 -19.82
C ILE A 104 -5.44 29.37 -21.12
N SER A 105 -5.90 30.42 -21.81
CA SER A 105 -6.60 30.27 -23.09
C SER A 105 -5.65 29.75 -24.17
N THR A 106 -6.17 28.85 -25.02
CA THR A 106 -5.41 28.24 -26.14
C THR A 106 -4.95 29.26 -27.18
N ASP A 107 -5.58 30.42 -27.22
CA ASP A 107 -5.38 31.42 -28.27
C ASP A 107 -4.35 32.50 -27.89
N PHE A 108 -3.78 32.42 -26.68
CA PHE A 108 -2.77 33.39 -26.25
C PHE A 108 -1.44 33.17 -26.99
N PRO A 109 -0.79 34.21 -27.56
CA PRO A 109 0.46 34.06 -28.30
C PRO A 109 1.59 33.49 -27.43
N SER A 110 1.90 32.20 -27.61
CA SER A 110 2.94 31.47 -26.85
C SER A 110 4.31 32.14 -26.91
N ALA A 111 4.65 32.78 -28.04
CA ALA A 111 5.89 33.52 -28.23
C ALA A 111 6.03 34.73 -27.29
N ALA A 112 4.92 35.34 -26.86
CA ALA A 112 4.92 36.51 -25.97
C ALA A 112 5.06 36.13 -24.48
N LEU A 113 4.77 34.88 -24.12
CA LEU A 113 4.71 34.44 -22.73
C LEU A 113 6.02 34.57 -21.95
N PRO A 114 7.21 34.24 -22.49
CA PRO A 114 8.46 34.43 -21.77
C PRO A 114 8.74 35.90 -21.41
N GLU A 115 8.47 36.83 -22.34
CA GLU A 115 8.68 38.26 -22.12
C GLU A 115 7.66 38.83 -21.12
N LEU A 116 6.39 38.44 -21.24
CA LEU A 116 5.35 38.84 -20.28
C LEU A 116 5.58 38.23 -18.90
N TRP A 117 6.10 37.01 -18.80
CA TRP A 117 6.47 36.41 -17.52
C TRP A 117 7.54 37.22 -16.80
N ASP A 118 8.58 37.67 -17.51
CA ASP A 118 9.62 38.52 -16.92
C ASP A 118 9.01 39.78 -16.32
N ARG A 119 8.11 40.44 -17.05
CA ARG A 119 7.35 41.63 -16.58
C ARG A 119 6.48 41.31 -15.36
N VAL A 120 5.69 40.24 -15.41
CA VAL A 120 4.86 39.75 -14.29
C VAL A 120 5.71 39.50 -13.06
N TRP A 121 6.86 38.84 -13.21
CA TRP A 121 7.70 38.46 -12.09
C TRP A 121 8.25 39.68 -11.34
N HIS A 122 8.63 40.75 -12.05
CA HIS A 122 9.05 42.00 -11.41
C HIS A 122 7.96 42.58 -10.51
N TRP A 123 6.69 42.53 -10.96
CA TRP A 123 5.55 42.96 -10.15
C TRP A 123 5.26 42.02 -8.98
N VAL A 124 5.30 40.70 -9.19
CA VAL A 124 5.15 39.71 -8.10
C VAL A 124 6.21 39.93 -7.02
N ALA A 125 7.47 40.13 -7.41
CA ALA A 125 8.57 40.43 -6.50
C ALA A 125 8.37 41.76 -5.77
N PHE A 126 7.89 42.80 -6.46
CA PHE A 126 7.54 44.08 -5.87
C PHE A 126 6.43 43.95 -4.81
N PHE A 127 5.28 43.37 -5.16
CA PHE A 127 4.17 43.17 -4.22
C PHE A 127 4.61 42.36 -3.00
N HIS A 128 5.47 41.37 -3.19
CA HIS A 128 6.02 40.58 -2.09
C HIS A 128 6.92 41.39 -1.14
N ALA A 129 7.83 42.19 -1.71
CA ALA A 129 8.82 42.96 -0.95
C ALA A 129 8.18 44.13 -0.20
N PHE A 130 7.18 44.77 -0.80
CA PHE A 130 6.54 45.97 -0.26
C PHE A 130 5.23 45.67 0.49
N ARG A 131 4.83 44.40 0.67
CA ARG A 131 3.55 44.00 1.26
C ARG A 131 3.16 44.71 2.56
N ALA A 132 4.13 44.99 3.43
CA ALA A 132 3.89 45.63 4.72
C ALA A 132 3.66 47.15 4.61
N GLN A 133 4.08 47.75 3.49
CA GLN A 133 3.96 49.18 3.19
C GLN A 133 2.75 49.47 2.28
N LEU A 134 2.26 48.46 1.55
CA LEU A 134 1.06 48.60 0.74
C LEU A 134 -0.16 48.92 1.63
N PRO A 135 -1.10 49.76 1.16
CA PRO A 135 -2.36 49.97 1.85
C PRO A 135 -2.98 48.61 2.14
N GLY A 136 -3.31 48.34 3.42
CA GLY A 136 -3.76 47.02 3.85
C GLY A 136 -4.87 46.43 2.96
N PRO A 137 -5.04 45.09 2.94
CA PRO A 137 -5.90 44.36 1.97
C PRO A 137 -7.35 44.87 1.88
N SER A 138 -7.85 45.54 2.92
CA SER A 138 -9.15 46.21 2.94
C SER A 138 -9.21 47.58 2.23
N ARG A 139 -8.11 48.07 1.64
CA ARG A 139 -8.00 49.46 1.13
C ARG A 139 -7.77 49.60 -0.38
N ILE A 140 -7.33 48.56 -1.10
CA ILE A 140 -7.28 48.58 -2.57
C ILE A 140 -8.61 48.02 -3.09
N ASN A 141 -9.63 48.89 -3.15
CA ASN A 141 -11.00 48.59 -3.59
C ASN A 141 -11.71 47.42 -2.88
N GLY A 142 -11.30 47.08 -1.65
CA GLY A 142 -11.99 46.13 -0.76
C GLY A 142 -12.05 44.66 -1.21
N GLN A 143 -11.51 44.32 -2.38
CA GLN A 143 -11.63 42.98 -2.99
C GLN A 143 -10.31 42.39 -3.50
N LEU A 144 -9.27 43.20 -3.74
CA LEU A 144 -8.03 42.72 -4.34
C LEU A 144 -7.02 42.33 -3.25
N LYS A 145 -6.72 41.03 -3.14
CA LYS A 145 -5.63 40.50 -2.31
C LYS A 145 -4.38 40.34 -3.17
N PRO A 146 -3.36 41.21 -3.06
CA PRO A 146 -2.21 41.19 -3.96
C PRO A 146 -1.49 39.85 -4.01
N VAL A 147 -1.30 39.20 -2.85
CA VAL A 147 -0.64 37.88 -2.78
C VAL A 147 -1.47 36.80 -3.46
N SER A 148 -2.80 36.80 -3.28
CA SER A 148 -3.71 35.88 -3.95
C SER A 148 -3.62 35.99 -5.47
N ILE A 149 -3.66 37.23 -5.98
CA ILE A 149 -3.53 37.51 -7.43
C ILE A 149 -2.17 37.07 -7.94
N CYS A 150 -1.10 37.29 -7.17
CA CYS A 150 0.25 36.84 -7.53
C CYS A 150 0.35 35.30 -7.56
N VAL A 151 -0.30 34.59 -6.63
CA VAL A 151 -0.36 33.12 -6.65
C VAL A 151 -1.19 32.61 -7.82
N ASP A 152 -2.32 33.25 -8.10
CA ASP A 152 -3.18 32.91 -9.22
C ASP A 152 -2.42 33.02 -10.55
N ILE A 153 -1.78 34.16 -10.84
CA ILE A 153 -1.01 34.33 -12.09
C ILE A 153 0.15 33.33 -12.20
N VAL A 154 0.86 33.05 -11.10
CA VAL A 154 1.94 32.05 -11.10
C VAL A 154 1.38 30.66 -11.41
N ALA A 155 0.23 30.30 -10.83
CA ALA A 155 -0.43 29.03 -11.10
C ALA A 155 -0.91 28.96 -12.57
N SER A 156 -1.48 30.04 -13.11
CA SER A 156 -1.91 30.12 -14.51
C SER A 156 -0.74 29.85 -15.47
N PHE A 157 0.40 30.50 -15.27
CA PHE A 157 1.61 30.22 -16.07
C PHE A 157 2.14 28.81 -15.85
N TRP A 158 2.01 28.27 -14.64
CA TRP A 158 2.47 26.93 -14.30
C TRP A 158 1.75 25.83 -15.10
N TYR A 159 0.51 26.07 -15.49
CA TYR A 159 -0.30 25.14 -16.27
C TYR A 159 -0.11 25.26 -17.80
N THR A 160 0.67 26.23 -18.26
CA THR A 160 1.02 26.36 -19.68
C THR A 160 2.21 25.49 -20.08
N ASP A 161 2.42 25.32 -21.38
CA ASP A 161 3.64 24.72 -21.95
C ASP A 161 4.93 25.50 -21.58
N HIS A 162 4.80 26.71 -21.05
CA HIS A 162 5.90 27.57 -20.61
C HIS A 162 6.21 27.48 -19.10
N SER A 163 5.68 26.47 -18.40
CA SER A 163 5.98 26.24 -16.99
C SER A 163 7.48 26.15 -16.65
N SER A 164 8.34 25.88 -17.63
CA SER A 164 9.80 25.91 -17.47
C SER A 164 10.33 27.31 -17.10
N VAL A 165 9.76 28.38 -17.66
CA VAL A 165 10.19 29.76 -17.37
C VAL A 165 9.92 30.09 -15.90
N VAL A 166 8.73 29.71 -15.41
CA VAL A 166 8.35 29.85 -14.00
C VAL A 166 9.29 29.04 -13.10
N ARG A 167 9.57 27.77 -13.45
CA ARG A 167 10.47 26.90 -12.67
C ARG A 167 11.92 27.40 -12.60
N GLN A 168 12.38 28.08 -13.64
CA GLN A 168 13.74 28.64 -13.73
C GLN A 168 13.84 30.02 -13.08
N THR A 169 12.72 30.60 -12.65
CA THR A 169 12.68 31.93 -12.05
C THR A 169 13.42 31.92 -10.71
N PRO A 170 14.46 32.76 -10.55
CA PRO A 170 15.25 32.78 -9.33
C PRO A 170 14.40 33.08 -8.11
N ARG A 171 14.59 32.31 -7.03
CA ARG A 171 13.93 32.51 -5.73
C ARG A 171 12.42 32.37 -5.75
N ILE A 172 11.83 31.79 -6.80
CA ILE A 172 10.38 31.58 -6.85
C ILE A 172 9.88 30.72 -5.68
N TRP A 173 10.70 29.79 -5.19
CA TRP A 173 10.35 28.94 -4.04
C TRP A 173 10.49 29.66 -2.70
N VAL A 174 11.43 30.60 -2.59
CA VAL A 174 11.51 31.53 -1.45
C VAL A 174 10.23 32.37 -1.39
N TRP A 175 9.80 32.89 -2.54
CA TRP A 175 8.54 33.62 -2.63
C TRP A 175 7.34 32.73 -2.28
N ALA A 176 7.24 31.51 -2.83
CA ALA A 176 6.13 30.60 -2.55
C ALA A 176 6.01 30.26 -1.05
N GLY A 177 7.12 29.95 -0.37
CA GLY A 177 7.10 29.69 1.08
C GLY A 177 6.62 30.90 1.89
N ALA A 178 6.99 32.11 1.46
CA ALA A 178 6.59 33.34 2.14
C ALA A 178 5.15 33.77 1.79
N ALA A 179 4.70 33.54 0.56
CA ALA A 179 3.32 33.73 0.11
C ALA A 179 2.37 32.80 0.86
N TRP A 180 2.75 31.53 1.08
CA TRP A 180 1.95 30.58 1.86
C TRP A 180 1.60 31.10 3.25
N ARG A 181 2.59 31.67 3.95
CA ARG A 181 2.37 32.25 5.27
C ARG A 181 1.30 33.35 5.23
N VAL A 182 1.43 34.28 4.28
CA VAL A 182 0.48 35.38 4.11
C VAL A 182 -0.92 34.86 3.80
N LEU A 183 -1.06 33.90 2.89
CA LEU A 183 -2.37 33.32 2.53
C LEU A 183 -3.05 32.60 3.71
N LEU A 184 -2.25 31.96 4.57
CA LEU A 184 -2.75 31.35 5.80
C LEU A 184 -3.16 32.39 6.85
N ASP A 185 -2.43 33.50 6.96
CA ASP A 185 -2.75 34.61 7.87
C ASP A 185 -4.01 35.37 7.41
N GLU A 186 -4.18 35.57 6.10
CA GLU A 186 -5.32 36.27 5.48
C GLU A 186 -6.58 35.40 5.30
N MET A 187 -6.53 34.16 5.75
CA MET A 187 -7.59 33.17 5.53
C MET A 187 -8.03 33.12 4.05
N ASP A 188 -7.10 33.01 3.10
CA ASP A 188 -7.42 32.84 1.67
C ASP A 188 -7.32 31.38 1.19
N ASP A 189 -8.46 30.68 1.07
CA ASP A 189 -8.50 29.27 0.65
C ASP A 189 -8.16 29.08 -0.82
N VAL A 190 -8.59 30.00 -1.69
CA VAL A 190 -8.35 29.93 -3.13
C VAL A 190 -6.86 30.06 -3.41
N GLY A 191 -6.21 31.06 -2.82
CA GLY A 191 -4.76 31.23 -2.94
C GLY A 191 -3.99 30.03 -2.35
N CYS A 192 -4.43 29.46 -1.22
CA CYS A 192 -3.81 28.26 -0.65
C CYS A 192 -3.94 27.05 -1.61
N SER A 193 -5.08 26.89 -2.26
CA SER A 193 -5.33 25.82 -3.24
C SER A 193 -4.39 25.95 -4.44
N HIS A 194 -4.34 27.14 -5.05
CA HIS A 194 -3.46 27.40 -6.21
C HIS A 194 -1.98 27.21 -5.85
N LEU A 195 -1.56 27.62 -4.65
CA LEU A 195 -0.19 27.38 -4.20
C LEU A 195 0.08 25.87 -4.01
N CYS A 196 -0.85 25.14 -3.41
CA CYS A 196 -0.72 23.69 -3.25
C CYS A 196 -0.64 22.97 -4.59
N ASP A 197 -1.40 23.40 -5.59
CA ASP A 197 -1.36 22.91 -6.96
C ASP A 197 0.00 23.11 -7.64
N ILE A 198 0.59 24.30 -7.51
CA ILE A 198 1.96 24.59 -7.98
C ILE A 198 2.94 23.61 -7.34
N MET A 199 2.83 23.38 -6.03
CA MET A 199 3.74 22.49 -5.29
C MET A 199 3.53 21.02 -5.65
N ALA A 200 2.29 20.61 -5.93
CA ALA A 200 1.93 19.22 -6.17
C ALA A 200 2.20 18.74 -7.61
N SER A 201 2.37 19.67 -8.55
CA SER A 201 2.63 19.40 -9.96
C SER A 201 4.13 19.19 -10.26
N ILE A 202 5.03 19.56 -9.34
CA ILE A 202 6.49 19.35 -9.48
C ILE A 202 6.85 17.88 -9.76
N PRO A 203 6.33 16.88 -9.01
CA PRO A 203 6.67 15.48 -9.26
C PRO A 203 6.01 14.91 -10.53
N ARG A 204 4.98 15.58 -11.08
CA ARG A 204 4.17 15.07 -12.20
C ARG A 204 4.78 15.37 -13.58
N SER A 205 5.81 16.21 -13.68
CA SER A 205 6.41 16.56 -14.97
C SER A 205 7.09 15.34 -15.61
N ARG A 206 6.43 14.74 -16.61
CA ARG A 206 6.93 13.56 -17.34
C ARG A 206 8.13 13.89 -18.24
N ALA A 207 8.30 15.15 -18.62
CA ALA A 207 9.20 15.59 -19.68
C ALA A 207 10.70 15.52 -19.33
N GLN A 208 11.10 15.65 -18.05
CA GLN A 208 12.52 15.67 -17.67
C GLN A 208 12.80 14.97 -16.32
N PRO A 209 13.55 13.85 -16.29
CA PRO A 209 13.91 13.13 -15.06
C PRO A 209 14.67 13.99 -14.04
N GLU A 210 15.57 14.90 -14.46
CA GLU A 210 16.31 15.80 -13.56
C GLU A 210 15.44 16.84 -12.82
N HIS A 211 14.19 17.03 -13.25
CA HIS A 211 13.23 17.92 -12.59
C HIS A 211 12.27 17.20 -11.63
N ARG A 212 12.33 15.87 -11.52
CA ARG A 212 11.40 15.08 -10.68
C ARG A 212 11.58 15.26 -9.18
N SER A 213 12.68 15.84 -8.73
CA SER A 213 12.94 16.00 -7.31
C SER A 213 12.68 17.44 -6.87
N ILE A 214 11.51 17.66 -6.26
CA ILE A 214 11.22 18.86 -5.45
C ILE A 214 12.27 19.08 -4.35
N SER A 215 13.07 18.06 -4.01
CA SER A 215 14.12 18.15 -2.99
C SER A 215 15.10 19.31 -3.22
N LYS A 216 15.40 19.65 -4.47
CA LYS A 216 16.29 20.78 -4.81
C LYS A 216 15.71 22.15 -4.46
N HIS A 217 14.38 22.24 -4.32
CA HIS A 217 13.65 23.47 -4.04
C HIS A 217 13.27 23.62 -2.56
N ILE A 218 13.44 22.56 -1.75
CA ILE A 218 13.14 22.59 -0.30
C ILE A 218 13.92 23.68 0.45
N PRO A 219 15.23 23.88 0.23
CA PRO A 219 15.97 24.91 0.97
C PRO A 219 15.40 26.31 0.75
N GLU A 220 14.99 26.62 -0.49
CA GLU A 220 14.34 27.89 -0.81
C GLU A 220 12.95 28.01 -0.17
N LEU A 221 12.13 26.95 -0.23
CA LEU A 221 10.84 26.92 0.49
C LEU A 221 11.02 27.15 1.99
N ILE A 222 12.02 26.52 2.61
CA ILE A 222 12.36 26.72 4.03
C ILE A 222 12.75 28.18 4.27
N GLN A 223 13.59 28.77 3.42
CA GLN A 223 13.98 30.17 3.51
C GLN A 223 12.74 31.09 3.47
N GLY A 224 11.82 30.86 2.54
CA GLY A 224 10.55 31.60 2.45
C GLY A 224 9.65 31.40 3.67
N ALA A 225 9.58 30.16 4.15
CA ALA A 225 8.73 29.76 5.26
C ALA A 225 9.19 30.28 6.62
N GLY A 226 10.42 30.80 6.75
CA GLY A 226 10.93 31.41 7.99
C GLY A 226 12.43 31.21 8.23
N GLY A 227 13.09 30.43 7.37
CA GLY A 227 14.51 30.11 7.45
C GLY A 227 14.82 28.81 8.19
N LYS A 228 13.86 28.26 8.96
CA LYS A 228 14.04 26.98 9.66
C LYS A 228 13.09 25.90 9.13
N PRO A 229 13.51 24.62 9.11
CA PRO A 229 12.63 23.50 8.80
C PRO A 229 11.34 23.48 9.63
N SER A 230 11.42 23.90 10.90
CA SER A 230 10.28 24.04 11.81
C SER A 230 9.22 25.02 11.32
N ASP A 231 9.62 26.05 10.57
CA ASP A 231 8.70 27.08 10.12
C ASP A 231 7.87 26.56 8.94
N LEU A 232 8.51 25.85 8.00
CA LEU A 232 7.79 25.15 6.91
C LEU A 232 6.86 24.08 7.46
N ALA A 233 7.34 23.31 8.44
CA ALA A 233 6.53 22.35 9.18
C ALA A 233 5.28 22.98 9.81
N ALA A 234 5.44 24.13 10.48
CA ALA A 234 4.33 24.86 11.08
C ALA A 234 3.31 25.35 10.04
N LEU A 235 3.74 25.77 8.84
CA LEU A 235 2.83 26.13 7.76
C LEU A 235 1.98 24.93 7.29
N ILE A 236 2.59 23.76 7.12
CA ILE A 236 1.85 22.54 6.73
C ILE A 236 0.82 22.16 7.81
N VAL A 237 1.22 22.21 9.08
CA VAL A 237 0.34 21.92 10.23
C VAL A 237 -0.84 22.89 10.28
N ARG A 238 -0.59 24.20 10.14
CA ARG A 238 -1.63 25.25 10.07
C ARG A 238 -2.57 25.03 8.89
N GLN A 239 -2.05 24.65 7.72
CA GLN A 239 -2.86 24.36 6.54
C GLN A 239 -3.77 23.15 6.78
N TYR A 240 -3.27 22.09 7.42
CA TYR A 240 -4.10 20.95 7.79
C TYR A 240 -5.18 21.31 8.82
N ASP A 241 -4.88 22.14 9.82
CA ASP A 241 -5.88 22.61 10.78
C ASP A 241 -7.02 23.35 10.09
N ARG A 242 -6.69 24.14 9.08
CA ARG A 242 -7.66 24.87 8.28
C ARG A 242 -8.54 23.98 7.40
N VAL A 243 -7.95 22.95 6.78
CA VAL A 243 -8.66 22.09 5.82
C VAL A 243 -9.47 20.99 6.48
N LEU A 244 -9.11 20.60 7.71
CA LEU A 244 -9.78 19.54 8.45
C LEU A 244 -11.29 19.80 8.67
N PRO A 245 -11.75 20.99 9.07
CA PRO A 245 -13.17 21.32 9.13
C PRO A 245 -13.87 21.18 7.78
N LEU A 246 -13.27 21.71 6.70
CA LEU A 246 -13.82 21.63 5.34
C LEU A 246 -14.05 20.18 4.91
N LEU A 247 -13.09 19.28 5.15
CA LEU A 247 -13.24 17.85 4.84
C LEU A 247 -14.28 17.13 5.69
N ARG A 248 -14.61 17.65 6.88
CA ARG A 248 -15.64 17.08 7.75
C ARG A 248 -17.03 17.47 7.28
N GLU A 249 -17.18 18.71 6.82
CA GLU A 249 -18.44 19.27 6.30
C GLU A 249 -18.70 18.73 4.89
N ASP A 250 -17.74 18.92 3.98
CA ASP A 250 -17.78 18.46 2.61
C ASP A 250 -16.48 17.74 2.23
N GLY A 251 -16.50 16.42 2.41
CA GLY A 251 -15.39 15.55 2.04
C GLY A 251 -15.02 15.55 0.55
N ARG A 252 -15.75 16.26 -0.32
CA ARG A 252 -15.47 16.37 -1.77
C ARG A 252 -15.08 17.79 -2.22
N SER A 253 -14.93 18.75 -1.31
CA SER A 253 -14.47 20.08 -1.67
C SER A 253 -13.16 20.01 -2.47
N GLU A 254 -13.21 20.43 -3.74
CA GLU A 254 -12.07 20.33 -4.67
C GLU A 254 -10.86 21.11 -4.15
N SER A 255 -11.10 22.31 -3.60
CA SER A 255 -10.06 23.12 -2.96
C SER A 255 -9.46 22.42 -1.73
N ALA A 256 -10.30 21.81 -0.88
CA ALA A 256 -9.81 21.04 0.27
C ALA A 256 -8.94 19.85 -0.19
N LEU A 257 -9.36 19.12 -1.23
CA LEU A 257 -8.62 17.99 -1.77
C LEU A 257 -7.30 18.41 -2.42
N SER A 258 -7.29 19.50 -3.19
CA SER A 258 -6.07 20.09 -3.78
C SER A 258 -5.08 20.49 -2.68
N ILE A 259 -5.56 21.18 -1.64
CA ILE A 259 -4.72 21.59 -0.51
C ILE A 259 -4.12 20.38 0.21
N VAL A 260 -4.93 19.35 0.51
CA VAL A 260 -4.44 18.11 1.13
C VAL A 260 -3.39 17.46 0.24
N TYR A 261 -3.64 17.38 -1.06
CA TYR A 261 -2.74 16.76 -2.01
C TYR A 261 -1.39 17.48 -2.04
N GLY A 262 -1.37 18.81 -2.15
CA GLY A 262 -0.14 19.61 -2.10
C GLY A 262 0.61 19.45 -0.78
N CYS A 263 -0.10 19.49 0.34
CA CYS A 263 0.51 19.26 1.66
C CYS A 263 1.09 17.85 1.83
N ASN A 264 0.41 16.83 1.29
CA ASN A 264 0.89 15.45 1.32
C ASN A 264 2.10 15.24 0.43
N ILE A 265 2.11 15.83 -0.76
CA ILE A 265 3.26 15.78 -1.68
C ILE A 265 4.45 16.47 -1.04
N LEU A 266 4.25 17.65 -0.45
CA LEU A 266 5.29 18.32 0.30
C LEU A 266 5.75 17.44 1.44
N THR A 267 4.87 17.00 2.33
CA THR A 267 5.23 16.12 3.44
C THR A 267 6.03 14.91 2.93
N TYR A 268 5.55 14.20 1.92
CA TYR A 268 6.24 13.05 1.34
C TYR A 268 7.67 13.38 0.88
N ASN A 269 7.89 14.54 0.26
CA ASN A 269 9.19 14.91 -0.29
C ASN A 269 10.08 15.75 0.66
N THR A 270 9.49 16.49 1.60
CA THR A 270 10.15 17.42 2.53
C THR A 270 10.65 16.74 3.78
N LEU A 271 10.26 15.48 4.02
CA LEU A 271 10.77 14.59 5.05
C LEU A 271 12.25 14.21 4.80
N SER A 272 13.11 15.21 4.63
CA SER A 272 14.54 15.11 4.90
C SER A 272 14.77 15.00 6.41
N ARG A 273 15.93 14.47 6.83
CA ARG A 273 16.27 14.28 8.25
C ARG A 273 16.11 15.56 9.10
N SER A 274 16.25 16.75 8.51
CA SER A 274 16.19 18.05 9.19
C SER A 274 14.76 18.52 9.50
N LEU A 275 13.78 18.29 8.61
CA LEU A 275 12.38 18.66 8.87
C LEU A 275 11.77 17.76 9.97
N VAL A 276 12.17 16.48 9.98
CA VAL A 276 11.67 15.51 10.97
C VAL A 276 12.13 15.81 12.39
N ALA A 277 13.37 16.30 12.52
CA ALA A 277 13.89 16.75 13.82
C ALA A 277 13.05 17.88 14.44
N SER A 278 12.38 18.69 13.62
CA SER A 278 11.50 19.77 14.08
C SER A 278 10.11 19.32 14.53
N PHE A 279 9.68 18.08 14.28
CA PHE A 279 8.38 17.55 14.71
C PHE A 279 8.45 16.79 16.03
N GLU A 280 8.99 17.42 17.08
CA GLU A 280 9.20 16.76 18.37
C GLU A 280 7.92 16.18 18.98
N ASN A 281 6.75 16.74 18.63
CA ASN A 281 5.46 16.32 19.19
C ASN A 281 4.69 15.32 18.32
N GLY A 282 5.11 15.02 17.09
CA GLY A 282 4.39 14.12 16.17
C GLY A 282 3.04 14.63 15.63
N GLU A 283 2.75 15.93 15.80
CA GLU A 283 1.48 16.56 15.44
C GLU A 283 1.12 16.42 13.95
N LEU A 284 2.10 16.60 13.06
CA LEU A 284 1.91 16.44 11.62
C LEU A 284 1.43 15.02 11.27
N ALA A 285 2.04 14.00 11.87
CA ALA A 285 1.64 12.61 11.69
C ALA A 285 0.22 12.36 12.16
N GLY A 286 -0.16 12.97 13.29
CA GLY A 286 -1.52 12.97 13.79
C GLY A 286 -2.51 13.57 12.79
N LYS A 287 -2.27 14.79 12.29
CA LYS A 287 -3.18 15.46 11.35
C LYS A 287 -3.28 14.76 10.00
N ALA A 288 -2.15 14.39 9.40
CA ALA A 288 -2.11 13.63 8.14
C ALA A 288 -2.90 12.32 8.26
N THR A 289 -2.82 11.66 9.42
CA THR A 289 -3.61 10.46 9.72
C THR A 289 -5.11 10.75 9.81
N VAL A 290 -5.51 11.82 10.50
CA VAL A 290 -6.94 12.21 10.58
C VAL A 290 -7.48 12.48 9.19
N ILE A 291 -6.75 13.22 8.35
CA ILE A 291 -7.12 13.52 6.97
C ILE A 291 -7.28 12.24 6.17
N ALA A 292 -6.27 11.35 6.18
CA ALA A 292 -6.35 10.07 5.50
C ALA A 292 -7.61 9.29 5.93
N ARG A 293 -7.89 9.24 7.24
CA ARG A 293 -9.07 8.55 7.80
C ARG A 293 -10.39 9.17 7.34
N LEU A 294 -10.50 10.50 7.28
CA LEU A 294 -11.70 11.19 6.79
C LEU A 294 -11.95 10.85 5.32
N LEU A 295 -10.90 10.90 4.49
CA LEU A 295 -10.99 10.51 3.08
C LEU A 295 -11.40 9.04 2.92
N HIS A 296 -10.88 8.13 3.76
CA HIS A 296 -11.33 6.73 3.76
C HIS A 296 -12.80 6.56 4.13
N LYS A 297 -13.27 7.27 5.16
CA LYS A 297 -14.65 7.17 5.63
C LYS A 297 -15.61 7.61 4.52
N LYS A 298 -15.30 8.72 3.84
CA LYS A 298 -16.10 9.22 2.72
C LYS A 298 -16.08 8.28 1.53
N ARG A 299 -14.93 7.73 1.13
CA ARG A 299 -14.90 6.73 0.04
C ARG A 299 -15.75 5.49 0.34
N ARG A 300 -15.83 5.08 1.61
CA ARG A 300 -16.62 3.91 1.99
C ARG A 300 -18.13 4.18 1.90
N SER A 301 -18.60 5.39 2.25
CA SER A 301 -20.00 5.75 2.00
C SER A 301 -20.31 5.79 0.51
N ASP A 302 -19.32 6.22 -0.29
CA ASP A 302 -19.52 6.50 -1.70
C ASP A 302 -19.30 5.26 -2.59
N ALA A 303 -18.60 4.22 -2.12
CA ALA A 303 -18.32 3.01 -2.90
C ALA A 303 -19.57 2.15 -3.20
N GLU A 304 -20.74 2.52 -2.68
CA GLU A 304 -22.03 2.01 -3.12
C GLU A 304 -22.45 2.61 -4.49
N GLU A 305 -21.85 3.74 -4.89
CA GLU A 305 -21.96 4.36 -6.22
C GLU A 305 -20.69 4.03 -7.04
N SER A 306 -20.83 3.45 -8.24
CA SER A 306 -19.73 2.71 -8.88
C SER A 306 -18.60 3.53 -9.51
N ASP A 307 -18.59 4.86 -9.39
CA ASP A 307 -17.56 5.74 -10.00
C ASP A 307 -16.87 6.62 -8.96
N ALA A 308 -15.79 6.10 -8.36
CA ALA A 308 -14.95 6.89 -7.46
C ALA A 308 -14.07 7.85 -8.27
N ASP A 309 -14.20 9.15 -7.99
CA ASP A 309 -13.38 10.23 -8.55
C ASP A 309 -11.86 9.91 -8.47
N PRO A 310 -11.14 9.88 -9.61
CA PRO A 310 -9.69 9.67 -9.66
C PRO A 310 -8.88 10.66 -8.82
N ALA A 311 -9.30 11.92 -8.71
CA ALA A 311 -8.61 12.92 -7.91
C ALA A 311 -8.66 12.54 -6.43
N PHE A 312 -9.84 12.17 -5.95
CA PHE A 312 -10.05 11.67 -4.59
C PHE A 312 -9.17 10.46 -4.25
N ALA A 313 -9.11 9.47 -5.15
CA ALA A 313 -8.28 8.28 -4.96
C ALA A 313 -6.78 8.61 -4.85
N LEU A 314 -6.32 9.60 -5.61
CA LEU A 314 -4.93 10.06 -5.58
C LEU A 314 -4.59 10.82 -4.29
N VAL A 315 -5.49 11.67 -3.79
CA VAL A 315 -5.33 12.36 -2.49
C VAL A 315 -5.26 11.35 -1.34
N GLN A 316 -6.11 10.33 -1.41
CA GLN A 316 -6.12 9.24 -0.43
C GLN A 316 -4.80 8.45 -0.43
N GLN A 317 -4.31 8.06 -1.62
CA GLN A 317 -3.05 7.34 -1.77
C GLN A 317 -1.86 8.16 -1.24
N THR A 318 -1.78 9.45 -1.60
CA THR A 318 -0.72 10.34 -1.12
C THR A 318 -0.78 10.60 0.38
N SER A 319 -1.98 10.66 0.99
CA SER A 319 -2.14 10.78 2.43
C SER A 319 -1.53 9.57 3.16
N ALA A 320 -1.77 8.35 2.67
CA ALA A 320 -1.18 7.15 3.26
C ALA A 320 0.34 7.08 3.06
N TRP A 321 0.84 7.48 1.89
CA TRP A 321 2.28 7.57 1.65
C TRP A 321 2.95 8.58 2.57
N ALA A 322 2.37 9.77 2.74
CA ALA A 322 2.89 10.79 3.64
C ALA A 322 3.03 10.23 5.07
N VAL A 323 2.03 9.50 5.56
CA VAL A 323 2.10 8.90 6.90
C VAL A 323 3.12 7.74 6.96
N LEU A 324 3.19 6.88 5.95
CA LEU A 324 4.15 5.78 5.92
C LEU A 324 5.60 6.25 5.88
N GLN A 325 5.89 7.31 5.13
CA GLN A 325 7.24 7.88 5.06
C GLN A 325 7.73 8.29 6.45
N MET A 326 6.85 8.81 7.31
CA MET A 326 7.19 9.20 8.67
C MET A 326 7.74 8.04 9.53
N PHE A 327 7.56 6.77 9.13
CA PHE A 327 8.10 5.60 9.84
C PHE A 327 9.53 5.24 9.49
N HIS A 328 10.15 5.93 8.54
CA HIS A 328 11.55 5.71 8.17
C HIS A 328 12.54 6.54 8.99
N PHE A 329 12.09 7.37 9.94
CA PHE A 329 12.93 8.34 10.63
C PHE A 329 13.37 7.97 12.06
N PRO A 330 14.49 8.53 12.55
CA PRO A 330 14.79 8.58 13.97
C PRO A 330 13.62 9.23 14.74
N ARG A 331 13.26 8.70 15.92
CA ARG A 331 12.07 9.11 16.69
C ARG A 331 10.70 8.79 16.06
N TYR A 332 10.62 7.90 15.06
CA TYR A 332 9.33 7.45 14.49
C TYR A 332 8.31 6.97 15.53
N HIS A 333 8.74 6.52 16.71
CA HIS A 333 7.84 6.07 17.78
C HIS A 333 6.87 7.17 18.26
N VAL A 334 7.28 8.45 18.28
CA VAL A 334 6.40 9.57 18.67
C VAL A 334 5.37 9.84 17.57
N CYS A 335 5.83 9.95 16.33
CA CYS A 335 4.96 10.14 15.15
C CYS A 335 3.99 8.96 14.99
N LEU A 336 4.47 7.73 15.16
CA LEU A 336 3.66 6.52 15.07
C LEU A 336 2.68 6.42 16.24
N ALA A 337 3.06 6.77 17.47
CA ALA A 337 2.12 6.82 18.59
C ALA A 337 0.99 7.84 18.36
N GLN A 338 1.32 9.04 17.88
CA GLN A 338 0.35 10.07 17.49
C GLN A 338 -0.56 9.60 16.35
N ALA A 339 0.02 9.06 15.28
CA ALA A 339 -0.74 8.53 14.15
C ALA A 339 -1.65 7.36 14.57
N LEU A 340 -1.16 6.43 15.39
CA LEU A 340 -1.97 5.34 15.96
C LEU A 340 -3.15 5.89 16.78
N ARG A 341 -2.92 6.87 17.67
CA ARG A 341 -3.99 7.58 18.41
C ARG A 341 -5.05 8.18 17.49
N LYS A 342 -4.65 8.65 16.31
CA LYS A 342 -5.54 9.26 15.32
C LYS A 342 -6.16 8.26 14.33
N GLY A 343 -5.91 6.97 14.49
CA GLY A 343 -6.53 5.91 13.69
C GLY A 343 -5.75 5.52 12.44
N LEU A 344 -4.43 5.69 12.43
CA LEU A 344 -3.53 5.26 11.35
C LEU A 344 -3.81 3.83 10.91
N PHE A 345 -4.14 2.97 11.86
CA PHE A 345 -4.33 1.58 11.54
C PHE A 345 -5.51 1.34 10.59
N PHE A 346 -6.57 2.14 10.69
CA PHE A 346 -7.68 2.10 9.72
C PHE A 346 -7.22 2.50 8.32
N VAL A 347 -6.36 3.51 8.22
CA VAL A 347 -5.73 3.96 6.97
C VAL A 347 -4.92 2.82 6.36
N LEU A 348 -4.05 2.21 7.15
CA LEU A 348 -3.18 1.11 6.70
C LEU A 348 -3.97 -0.15 6.30
N LEU A 349 -4.98 -0.54 7.08
CA LEU A 349 -5.84 -1.69 6.76
C LEU A 349 -6.55 -1.52 5.43
N TYR A 350 -7.11 -0.32 5.20
CA TYR A 350 -7.77 -0.02 3.95
C TYR A 350 -6.80 -0.10 2.78
N HIS A 351 -5.62 0.51 2.92
CA HIS A 351 -4.61 0.53 1.86
C HIS A 351 -3.99 -0.84 1.58
N ALA A 352 -3.83 -1.68 2.59
CA ALA A 352 -3.38 -3.05 2.40
C ALA A 352 -4.42 -3.92 1.66
N ARG A 353 -5.71 -3.55 1.70
CA ARG A 353 -6.76 -4.13 0.84
C ARG A 353 -6.84 -3.47 -0.55
N SER A 354 -6.18 -2.33 -0.75
CA SER A 354 -6.17 -1.65 -2.04
C SER A 354 -5.42 -2.46 -3.12
N LYS A 355 -5.76 -2.21 -4.39
CA LYS A 355 -5.11 -2.87 -5.53
C LYS A 355 -3.67 -2.37 -5.76
N ASP A 356 -3.18 -1.35 -5.05
CA ASP A 356 -1.82 -0.81 -5.21
C ASP A 356 -0.75 -1.84 -4.74
N PRO A 357 0.08 -2.37 -5.64
CA PRO A 357 1.12 -3.35 -5.30
C PRO A 357 2.34 -2.72 -4.60
N GLU A 358 2.70 -1.47 -4.88
CA GLU A 358 3.88 -0.81 -4.29
C GLU A 358 3.61 -0.43 -2.84
N LEU A 359 2.40 0.04 -2.54
CA LEU A 359 1.98 0.33 -1.18
C LEU A 359 1.90 -0.95 -0.32
N ARG A 360 1.37 -2.04 -0.88
CA ARG A 360 1.39 -3.36 -0.22
C ARG A 360 2.80 -3.86 0.02
N LYS A 361 3.71 -3.66 -0.93
CA LYS A 361 5.13 -3.98 -0.80
C LYS A 361 5.81 -3.14 0.27
N ALA A 362 5.52 -1.84 0.38
CA ALA A 362 6.05 -0.96 1.42
C ALA A 362 5.56 -1.39 2.83
N ILE A 363 4.27 -1.71 2.97
CA ILE A 363 3.69 -2.19 4.22
C ILE A 363 4.30 -3.54 4.66
N THR A 364 4.49 -4.47 3.71
CA THR A 364 5.00 -5.83 4.02
C THR A 364 6.52 -5.90 4.17
N ASN A 365 7.28 -5.11 3.39
CA ASN A 365 8.75 -5.12 3.44
C ASN A 365 9.32 -4.10 4.45
N GLY A 366 8.56 -3.05 4.84
CA GLY A 366 9.04 -1.93 5.67
C GLY A 366 9.20 -2.21 7.18
N GLU A 367 9.26 -3.49 7.57
CA GLU A 367 9.29 -3.96 8.97
C GLU A 367 8.14 -3.45 9.85
N LEU A 368 7.01 -3.05 9.25
CA LEU A 368 5.93 -2.38 9.98
C LEU A 368 5.37 -3.26 11.11
N ALA A 369 5.22 -4.57 10.89
CA ALA A 369 4.76 -5.51 11.92
C ALA A 369 5.74 -5.58 13.09
N GLY A 370 7.04 -5.62 12.77
CA GLY A 370 8.09 -5.57 13.77
C GLY A 370 8.08 -4.26 14.56
N LYS A 371 8.00 -3.10 13.89
CA LYS A 371 7.95 -1.78 14.52
C LYS A 371 6.71 -1.61 15.40
N ALA A 372 5.54 -2.02 14.92
CA ALA A 372 4.29 -1.99 15.69
C ALA A 372 4.39 -2.89 16.94
N THR A 373 5.01 -4.07 16.81
CA THR A 373 5.25 -4.99 17.94
C THR A 373 6.20 -4.39 18.97
N VAL A 374 7.31 -3.76 18.54
CA VAL A 374 8.23 -3.06 19.44
C VAL A 374 7.51 -1.95 20.20
N ILE A 375 6.67 -1.16 19.52
CA ILE A 375 5.91 -0.08 20.14
C ILE A 375 4.91 -0.63 21.16
N ALA A 376 4.12 -1.65 20.80
CA ALA A 376 3.21 -2.29 21.74
C ALA A 376 3.95 -2.77 23.00
N ARG A 377 5.14 -3.38 22.84
CA ARG A 377 5.98 -3.83 23.94
C ARG A 377 6.54 -2.69 24.78
N LEU A 378 7.03 -1.61 24.16
CA LEU A 378 7.58 -0.45 24.86
C LEU A 378 6.49 0.30 25.64
N LEU A 379 5.31 0.48 25.04
CA LEU A 379 4.15 1.06 25.71
C LEU A 379 3.75 0.21 26.91
N HIS A 380 3.81 -1.12 26.80
CA HIS A 380 3.53 -1.98 27.94
C HIS A 380 4.56 -1.83 29.05
N LYS A 381 5.86 -1.84 28.72
CA LYS A 381 6.94 -1.65 29.70
C LYS A 381 6.75 -0.34 30.47
N LYS A 382 6.38 0.74 29.78
CA LYS A 382 6.09 2.04 30.42
C LYS A 382 4.86 1.99 31.32
N ARG A 383 3.75 1.35 30.93
CA ARG A 383 2.60 1.20 31.86
C ARG A 383 2.98 0.49 33.14
N ARG A 384 3.89 -0.49 33.07
CA ARG A 384 4.30 -1.24 34.25
C ARG A 384 5.14 -0.39 35.20
N SER A 385 6.00 0.51 34.69
CA SER A 385 6.68 1.48 35.55
C SER A 385 5.71 2.49 36.15
N ASP A 386 4.72 2.92 35.36
CA ASP A 386 3.81 4.00 35.75
C ASP A 386 2.66 3.49 36.63
N ALA A 387 2.25 2.21 36.55
CA ALA A 387 1.13 1.65 37.33
C ALA A 387 1.44 1.44 38.82
N GLU A 388 2.70 1.61 39.24
CA GLU A 388 3.04 1.78 40.66
C GLU A 388 2.59 3.17 41.16
N GLU A 389 2.33 4.13 40.27
CA GLU A 389 1.68 5.41 40.53
C GLU A 389 0.20 5.34 40.08
N SER A 390 -0.72 5.43 41.04
CA SER A 390 -2.16 5.20 40.89
C SER A 390 -2.88 6.24 40.01
N ASP A 391 -2.83 6.09 38.68
CA ASP A 391 -3.93 6.33 37.71
C ASP A 391 -3.37 6.32 36.28
N ALA A 392 -3.44 5.18 35.59
CA ALA A 392 -2.96 5.08 34.21
C ALA A 392 -3.88 5.86 33.26
N ASP A 393 -3.32 6.88 32.60
CA ASP A 393 -3.98 7.69 31.56
C ASP A 393 -4.81 6.83 30.58
N PRO A 394 -6.14 7.02 30.50
CA PRO A 394 -7.01 6.30 29.56
C PRO A 394 -6.55 6.40 28.10
N ALA A 395 -5.94 7.52 27.70
CA ALA A 395 -5.40 7.67 26.35
C ALA A 395 -4.21 6.73 26.11
N PHE A 396 -3.41 6.45 27.14
CA PHE A 396 -2.30 5.51 27.07
C PHE A 396 -2.78 4.07 26.89
N ALA A 397 -3.81 3.66 27.65
CA ALA A 397 -4.44 2.35 27.51
C ALA A 397 -5.01 2.13 26.09
N LEU A 398 -5.63 3.16 25.50
CA LEU A 398 -6.13 3.12 24.13
C LEU A 398 -5.00 2.95 23.10
N VAL A 399 -3.85 3.63 23.26
CA VAL A 399 -2.70 3.43 22.36
C VAL A 399 -2.19 1.99 22.43
N GLN A 400 -2.08 1.43 23.64
CA GLN A 400 -1.66 0.05 23.83
C GLN A 400 -2.57 -0.92 23.09
N GLN A 401 -3.89 -0.83 23.34
CA GLN A 401 -4.88 -1.69 22.68
C GLN A 401 -4.83 -1.54 21.16
N THR A 402 -4.76 -0.30 20.66
CA THR A 402 -4.68 -0.01 19.22
C THR A 402 -3.41 -0.60 18.60
N SER A 403 -2.26 -0.51 19.28
CA SER A 403 -1.00 -1.06 18.79
C SER A 403 -0.99 -2.59 18.79
N ALA A 404 -1.61 -3.25 19.77
CA ALA A 404 -1.80 -4.69 19.77
C ALA A 404 -2.76 -5.12 18.66
N TRP A 405 -3.91 -4.46 18.54
CA TRP A 405 -4.88 -4.71 17.47
C TRP A 405 -4.22 -4.55 16.10
N ALA A 406 -3.38 -3.52 15.93
CA ALA A 406 -2.64 -3.29 14.72
C ALA A 406 -1.77 -4.50 14.34
N VAL A 407 -0.98 -5.03 15.26
CA VAL A 407 -0.13 -6.21 15.03
C VAL A 407 -0.96 -7.43 14.63
N LEU A 408 -2.07 -7.70 15.32
CA LEU A 408 -2.91 -8.88 15.06
C LEU A 408 -3.59 -8.81 13.70
N GLN A 409 -4.06 -7.63 13.33
CA GLN A 409 -4.74 -7.42 12.07
C GLN A 409 -3.79 -7.50 10.85
N MET A 410 -2.48 -7.30 11.05
CA MET A 410 -1.49 -7.56 10.01
C MET A 410 -1.42 -9.03 9.60
N PHE A 411 -1.96 -9.94 10.40
CA PHE A 411 -2.01 -11.37 10.08
C PHE A 411 -3.12 -11.73 9.10
N HIS A 412 -4.01 -10.80 8.77
CA HIS A 412 -5.00 -10.98 7.70
C HIS A 412 -4.47 -10.57 6.31
N PHE A 413 -3.22 -10.08 6.21
CA PHE A 413 -2.68 -9.60 4.93
C PHE A 413 -2.09 -10.71 4.05
N PRO A 414 -2.07 -10.51 2.71
CA PRO A 414 -1.22 -11.30 1.84
C PRO A 414 0.22 -11.23 2.35
N ARG A 415 0.88 -12.40 2.49
CA ARG A 415 2.21 -12.54 3.12
C ARG A 415 2.23 -12.32 4.64
N TYR A 416 1.13 -12.59 5.33
CA TYR A 416 1.06 -12.55 6.80
C TYR A 416 2.22 -13.26 7.50
N HIS A 417 2.76 -14.35 6.93
CA HIS A 417 3.91 -15.07 7.49
C HIS A 417 5.18 -14.22 7.60
N VAL A 418 5.39 -13.24 6.72
CA VAL A 418 6.50 -12.28 6.82
C VAL A 418 6.26 -11.34 8.00
N CYS A 419 5.05 -10.80 8.10
CA CYS A 419 4.64 -9.95 9.22
C CYS A 419 4.74 -10.69 10.56
N LEU A 420 4.32 -11.96 10.59
CA LEU A 420 4.37 -12.81 11.77
C LEU A 420 5.81 -13.13 12.18
N ALA A 421 6.69 -13.49 11.24
CA ALA A 421 8.10 -13.70 11.51
C ALA A 421 8.75 -12.42 12.09
N GLN A 422 8.48 -11.25 11.51
CA GLN A 422 8.94 -9.97 12.05
C GLN A 422 8.38 -9.68 13.44
N ALA A 423 7.10 -9.95 13.68
CA ALA A 423 6.46 -9.74 14.98
C ALA A 423 7.06 -10.68 16.04
N LEU A 424 7.25 -11.97 15.74
CA LEU A 424 7.90 -12.95 16.62
C LEU A 424 9.30 -12.47 17.02
N ARG A 425 10.14 -12.09 16.04
CA ARG A 425 11.47 -11.52 16.26
C ARG A 425 11.47 -10.32 17.21
N LYS A 426 10.41 -9.52 17.17
CA LYS A 426 10.28 -8.29 17.97
C LYS A 426 9.50 -8.50 19.27
N GLY A 427 9.14 -9.75 19.61
CA GLY A 427 8.52 -10.10 20.88
C GLY A 427 7.00 -10.15 20.86
N LEU A 428 6.39 -10.68 19.79
CA LEU A 428 4.94 -10.87 19.70
C LEU A 428 4.34 -11.59 20.92
N PHE A 429 5.01 -12.61 21.47
CA PHE A 429 4.50 -13.33 22.65
C PHE A 429 4.30 -12.43 23.87
N PHE A 430 5.15 -11.41 24.06
CA PHE A 430 4.94 -10.42 25.10
C PHE A 430 3.63 -9.65 24.85
N VAL A 431 3.40 -9.21 23.62
CA VAL A 431 2.17 -8.50 23.24
C VAL A 431 0.94 -9.38 23.49
N LEU A 432 0.97 -10.66 23.08
CA LEU A 432 -0.15 -11.59 23.29
C LEU A 432 -0.45 -11.80 24.79
N LEU A 433 0.56 -12.11 25.61
CA LEU A 433 0.36 -12.28 27.05
C LEU A 433 -0.19 -11.02 27.71
N TYR A 434 0.41 -9.86 27.43
CA TYR A 434 0.02 -8.63 28.10
C TYR A 434 -1.39 -8.19 27.76
N HIS A 435 -1.87 -8.52 26.56
CA HIS A 435 -3.22 -8.19 26.13
C HIS A 435 -4.24 -9.31 26.37
N ALA A 436 -3.81 -10.50 26.82
CA ALA A 436 -4.70 -11.60 27.19
C ALA A 436 -5.74 -11.21 28.26
N ARG A 437 -5.35 -10.32 29.19
CA ARG A 437 -6.24 -9.77 30.24
C ARG A 437 -6.98 -8.50 29.83
N SER A 438 -6.93 -8.12 28.56
CA SER A 438 -7.64 -6.92 28.11
C SER A 438 -9.13 -7.06 28.38
N LYS A 439 -9.76 -6.00 28.91
CA LYS A 439 -11.22 -5.93 29.05
C LYS A 439 -11.93 -5.73 27.70
N ASP A 440 -11.18 -5.45 26.64
CA ASP A 440 -11.69 -5.32 25.28
C ASP A 440 -11.99 -6.71 24.68
N PRO A 441 -13.26 -7.06 24.46
CA PRO A 441 -13.65 -8.38 23.94
C PRO A 441 -13.18 -8.61 22.50
N GLU A 442 -13.07 -7.58 21.67
CA GLU A 442 -12.62 -7.72 20.28
C GLU A 442 -11.12 -8.00 20.22
N LEU A 443 -10.33 -7.35 21.08
CA LEU A 443 -8.90 -7.65 21.20
C LEU A 443 -8.69 -9.08 21.72
N ARG A 444 -9.46 -9.51 22.73
CA ARG A 444 -9.41 -10.90 23.21
C ARG A 444 -9.75 -11.89 22.11
N LYS A 445 -10.85 -11.68 21.40
CA LYS A 445 -11.25 -12.50 20.24
C LYS A 445 -10.14 -12.58 19.19
N ALA A 446 -9.44 -11.48 18.91
CA ALA A 446 -8.31 -11.47 17.99
C ALA A 446 -7.11 -12.27 18.52
N ILE A 447 -6.79 -12.18 19.82
CA ILE A 447 -5.73 -12.99 20.45
C ILE A 447 -6.08 -14.47 20.39
N THR A 448 -7.30 -14.83 20.79
CA THR A 448 -7.82 -16.19 20.72
C THR A 448 -7.75 -16.72 19.28
N ALA A 449 -8.11 -15.91 18.27
CA ALA A 449 -7.95 -16.29 16.87
C ALA A 449 -6.48 -16.54 16.51
N VAL A 450 -5.55 -15.68 16.92
CA VAL A 450 -4.12 -15.87 16.65
C VAL A 450 -3.57 -17.16 17.28
N LEU A 451 -3.91 -17.43 18.53
CA LEU A 451 -3.51 -18.66 19.24
C LEU A 451 -4.15 -19.90 18.64
N ARG A 452 -5.46 -19.84 18.38
CA ARG A 452 -6.26 -20.97 17.90
C ARG A 452 -6.01 -21.31 16.45
N THR A 453 -5.54 -20.38 15.62
CA THR A 453 -5.47 -20.61 14.16
C THR A 453 -4.20 -20.06 13.52
N THR A 454 -3.93 -18.76 13.62
CA THR A 454 -2.83 -18.11 12.88
C THR A 454 -1.46 -18.73 13.22
N LEU A 455 -1.15 -18.86 14.51
CA LEU A 455 0.15 -19.37 14.96
C LEU A 455 0.34 -20.85 14.58
N PRO A 456 -0.58 -21.78 14.93
CA PRO A 456 -0.50 -23.17 14.50
C PRO A 456 -0.33 -23.34 12.99
N GLU A 457 -1.14 -22.68 12.16
CA GLU A 457 -1.06 -22.80 10.70
C GLU A 457 0.25 -22.26 10.13
N SER A 458 0.89 -21.32 10.83
CA SER A 458 2.16 -20.75 10.40
C SER A 458 3.36 -21.60 10.76
N THR A 459 3.22 -22.59 11.65
CA THR A 459 4.31 -23.48 12.06
C THR A 459 4.78 -24.43 10.95
N ILE A 460 4.13 -24.42 9.79
CA ILE A 460 4.60 -25.13 8.59
C ILE A 460 5.53 -24.27 7.72
N ILE A 461 5.77 -23.01 8.08
CA ILE A 461 6.55 -22.05 7.30
C ILE A 461 7.94 -21.91 7.93
N HIS A 462 8.99 -22.17 7.14
CA HIS A 462 10.37 -22.14 7.62
C HIS A 462 10.75 -20.80 8.25
N SER A 463 10.45 -19.68 7.60
CA SER A 463 10.76 -18.34 8.12
C SER A 463 10.10 -18.06 9.45
N VAL A 464 8.89 -18.59 9.68
CA VAL A 464 8.18 -18.45 10.95
C VAL A 464 8.81 -19.32 12.02
N LEU A 465 9.11 -20.60 11.72
CA LEU A 465 9.76 -21.51 12.66
C LEU A 465 11.14 -21.02 13.13
N THR A 466 11.89 -20.38 12.22
CA THR A 466 13.20 -19.77 12.56
C THR A 466 13.03 -18.75 13.68
N GLU A 467 12.10 -17.81 13.52
CA GLU A 467 11.85 -16.76 14.51
C GLU A 467 11.10 -17.29 15.74
N LEU A 468 10.28 -18.33 15.57
CA LEU A 468 9.56 -18.99 16.65
C LEU A 468 10.52 -19.67 17.62
N SER A 469 11.57 -20.34 17.12
CA SER A 469 12.61 -20.96 17.96
C SER A 469 13.27 -19.93 18.87
N ALA A 470 13.74 -18.81 18.29
CA ALA A 470 14.35 -17.72 19.03
C ALA A 470 13.36 -17.05 20.02
N ALA A 471 12.09 -16.90 19.61
CA ALA A 471 11.06 -16.35 20.47
C ALA A 471 10.78 -17.24 21.70
N PHE A 472 10.77 -18.57 21.55
CA PHE A 472 10.60 -19.50 22.68
C PHE A 472 11.77 -19.44 23.68
N GLU A 473 13.00 -19.36 23.19
CA GLU A 473 14.17 -19.19 24.06
C GLU A 473 14.07 -17.91 24.88
N ALA A 474 13.74 -16.79 24.23
CA ALA A 474 13.52 -15.51 24.89
C ALA A 474 12.34 -15.52 25.88
N PHE A 475 11.34 -16.36 25.63
CA PHE A 475 10.09 -16.43 26.41
C PHE A 475 10.12 -17.45 27.55
N SER A 476 11.11 -18.35 27.59
CA SER A 476 11.24 -19.42 28.59
C SER A 476 11.14 -18.99 30.07
N ARG A 477 11.33 -17.69 30.35
CA ARG A 477 11.26 -17.09 31.69
C ARG A 477 9.87 -16.59 32.08
N MET A 478 8.88 -16.61 31.18
CA MET A 478 7.54 -16.09 31.45
C MET A 478 6.56 -17.20 31.80
N ASP A 479 5.79 -16.98 32.87
CA ASP A 479 4.70 -17.85 33.27
C ASP A 479 3.39 -17.40 32.61
N ALA A 480 2.96 -18.13 31.58
CA ALA A 480 1.76 -17.82 30.81
C ALA A 480 0.46 -17.92 31.63
N ALA A 481 0.43 -18.76 32.67
CA ALA A 481 -0.73 -18.93 33.55
C ALA A 481 -1.04 -17.65 34.34
N LYS A 482 -0.05 -16.77 34.53
CA LYS A 482 -0.24 -15.44 35.14
C LYS A 482 -0.92 -14.43 34.23
N TYR A 483 -1.19 -14.73 32.97
CA TYR A 483 -1.73 -13.75 32.03
C TYR A 483 -2.99 -14.25 31.33
N TYR A 484 -3.03 -15.48 30.87
CA TYR A 484 -4.20 -15.98 30.15
C TYR A 484 -5.39 -16.29 31.06
N SER A 485 -6.59 -16.23 30.47
CA SER A 485 -7.76 -16.89 31.03
C SER A 485 -7.56 -18.41 30.98
N GLU A 486 -8.34 -19.20 31.72
CA GLU A 486 -8.23 -20.67 31.69
C GLU A 486 -8.41 -21.23 30.26
N GLU A 487 -9.36 -20.70 29.49
CA GLU A 487 -9.57 -21.08 28.09
C GLU A 487 -8.38 -20.70 27.20
N ASP A 488 -7.90 -19.46 27.29
CA ASP A 488 -6.78 -19.00 26.48
C ASP A 488 -5.45 -19.69 26.87
N LEU A 489 -5.31 -20.09 28.14
CA LEU A 489 -4.15 -20.84 28.65
C LEU A 489 -4.11 -22.23 28.03
N LYS A 490 -5.26 -22.92 27.96
CA LYS A 490 -5.36 -24.20 27.28
C LYS A 490 -4.96 -24.10 25.81
N LEU A 491 -5.45 -23.07 25.10
CA LEU A 491 -5.06 -22.82 23.70
C LEU A 491 -3.56 -22.54 23.56
N TRP A 492 -2.98 -21.79 24.49
CA TRP A 492 -1.55 -21.53 24.54
C TRP A 492 -0.76 -22.83 24.75
N GLU A 493 -1.13 -23.66 25.71
CA GLU A 493 -0.47 -24.94 26.00
C GLU A 493 -0.53 -25.91 24.81
N GLU A 494 -1.69 -26.04 24.17
CA GLU A 494 -1.87 -26.81 22.94
C GLU A 494 -0.94 -26.31 21.82
N PHE A 495 -0.87 -24.99 21.64
CA PHE A 495 0.05 -24.38 20.69
C PHE A 495 1.52 -24.65 21.03
N VAL A 496 1.91 -24.58 22.31
CA VAL A 496 3.29 -24.86 22.74
C VAL A 496 3.69 -26.30 22.43
N VAL A 497 2.81 -27.27 22.68
CA VAL A 497 3.03 -28.68 22.35
C VAL A 497 3.26 -28.83 20.85
N LEU A 498 2.34 -28.30 20.03
CA LEU A 498 2.48 -28.32 18.58
C LEU A 498 3.78 -27.67 18.10
N ALA A 499 4.08 -26.47 18.60
CA ALA A 499 5.25 -25.73 18.17
C ALA A 499 6.54 -26.49 18.47
N LYS A 500 6.65 -27.17 19.62
CA LYS A 500 7.79 -28.03 19.96
C LYS A 500 7.92 -29.20 18.98
N GLU A 501 6.83 -29.87 18.63
CA GLU A 501 6.85 -30.92 17.60
C GLU A 501 7.35 -30.38 16.26
N ARG A 502 6.84 -29.22 15.82
CA ARG A 502 7.26 -28.59 14.55
C ARG A 502 8.71 -28.09 14.59
N LEU A 503 9.19 -27.60 15.71
CA LEU A 503 10.59 -27.20 15.90
C LEU A 503 11.54 -28.41 15.88
N ALA A 504 11.13 -29.58 16.40
CA ALA A 504 11.90 -30.80 16.28
C ALA A 504 12.02 -31.28 14.81
N LEU A 505 10.93 -31.18 14.05
CA LEU A 505 10.95 -31.42 12.60
C LEU A 505 11.84 -30.42 11.87
N TYR A 506 11.76 -29.15 12.25
CA TYR A 506 12.60 -28.08 11.72
C TYR A 506 14.09 -28.33 11.96
N ALA A 507 14.49 -28.72 13.18
CA ALA A 507 15.88 -29.07 13.49
C ALA A 507 16.37 -30.27 12.66
N THR A 508 15.50 -31.24 12.38
CA THR A 508 15.81 -32.37 11.49
C THR A 508 15.97 -31.91 10.04
N PHE A 509 15.10 -31.01 9.57
CA PHE A 509 15.22 -30.38 8.26
C PHE A 509 16.54 -29.64 8.13
N GLN A 510 16.93 -28.81 9.12
CA GLN A 510 18.19 -28.07 9.09
C GLN A 510 19.41 -28.99 8.99
N ARG A 511 19.44 -30.08 9.77
CA ARG A 511 20.54 -31.07 9.72
C ARG A 511 20.62 -31.78 8.37
N ARG A 512 19.49 -32.09 7.74
CA ARG A 512 19.41 -32.80 6.45
C ARG A 512 19.36 -31.88 5.24
N HIS A 513 19.42 -30.56 5.44
CA HIS A 513 19.19 -29.59 4.36
C HIS A 513 20.35 -29.63 3.36
N GLY A 514 20.13 -30.32 2.24
CA GLY A 514 21.14 -30.58 1.21
C GLY A 514 21.23 -32.06 0.83
N GLU A 515 20.87 -32.94 1.77
CA GLU A 515 20.85 -34.40 1.61
C GLU A 515 19.48 -34.94 1.20
N VAL A 516 18.47 -34.06 1.12
CA VAL A 516 17.12 -34.44 0.71
C VAL A 516 17.16 -34.95 -0.74
N LEU A 517 17.02 -36.26 -0.89
CA LEU A 517 16.79 -36.89 -2.17
C LEU A 517 15.50 -36.35 -2.77
N ARG A 518 15.55 -36.04 -4.06
CA ARG A 518 14.39 -35.63 -4.83
C ARG A 518 14.29 -36.50 -6.07
N ALA A 519 13.07 -36.92 -6.36
CA ALA A 519 12.74 -37.64 -7.56
C ALA A 519 12.97 -36.80 -8.82
N CYS A 520 13.37 -37.48 -9.89
CA CYS A 520 13.21 -36.97 -11.24
C CYS A 520 11.71 -36.68 -11.51
N ASP A 521 11.38 -35.51 -12.06
CA ASP A 521 9.99 -35.14 -12.39
C ASP A 521 9.50 -35.87 -13.67
N ASN A 522 10.39 -36.54 -14.42
CA ASN A 522 9.98 -37.44 -15.50
C ASN A 522 9.24 -38.65 -14.90
N VAL A 523 7.95 -38.78 -15.22
CA VAL A 523 7.06 -39.79 -14.63
C VAL A 523 7.45 -41.24 -14.93
N LEU A 524 8.33 -41.44 -15.92
CA LEU A 524 8.84 -42.75 -16.32
C LEU A 524 10.18 -43.12 -15.66
N CYS A 525 10.86 -42.17 -15.01
CA CYS A 525 12.20 -42.36 -14.45
C CYS A 525 12.14 -42.58 -12.94
N ASP A 526 12.67 -43.69 -12.43
CA ASP A 526 12.63 -44.08 -11.01
C ASP A 526 13.78 -43.56 -10.12
N GLU A 527 14.67 -42.75 -10.69
CA GLU A 527 15.82 -42.21 -9.98
C GLU A 527 15.44 -41.22 -8.87
N LEU A 528 16.07 -41.40 -7.71
CA LEU A 528 16.13 -40.46 -6.59
C LEU A 528 17.53 -39.88 -6.52
N CYS A 529 17.67 -38.60 -6.79
CA CYS A 529 18.98 -37.95 -6.83
C CYS A 529 19.10 -36.89 -5.74
N ARG A 530 20.33 -36.55 -5.36
CA ARG A 530 20.56 -35.37 -4.52
C ARG A 530 20.15 -34.14 -5.30
N LYS A 531 19.67 -33.12 -4.59
CA LYS A 531 19.23 -31.86 -5.21
C LYS A 531 20.33 -31.19 -6.06
N SER A 532 21.60 -31.37 -5.70
CA SER A 532 22.76 -30.87 -6.45
C SER A 532 23.00 -31.58 -7.79
N GLU A 533 22.51 -32.80 -7.94
CA GLU A 533 22.68 -33.63 -9.14
C GLU A 533 21.55 -33.41 -10.16
N LEU A 534 20.43 -32.85 -9.70
CA LEU A 534 19.25 -32.63 -10.54
C LEU A 534 19.40 -31.37 -11.41
N LYS A 535 19.14 -31.53 -12.71
CA LYS A 535 19.04 -30.45 -13.69
C LYS A 535 17.64 -29.85 -13.64
N CYS A 536 17.51 -28.52 -13.70
CA CYS A 536 16.20 -27.86 -13.73
C CYS A 536 15.80 -27.54 -15.17
N CYS A 537 14.50 -27.63 -15.49
CA CYS A 537 13.97 -27.08 -16.75
C CYS A 537 14.36 -25.60 -16.88
N ALA A 538 14.99 -25.20 -18.00
CA ALA A 538 15.49 -23.84 -18.18
C ALA A 538 14.37 -22.78 -18.18
N ILE A 539 13.17 -23.15 -18.63
CA ILE A 539 12.02 -22.26 -18.80
C ILE A 539 11.29 -22.08 -17.47
N CYS A 540 10.64 -23.14 -16.95
CA CYS A 540 9.85 -23.01 -15.72
C CYS A 540 10.73 -22.98 -14.46
N ARG A 541 11.90 -23.63 -14.48
CA ARG A 541 12.74 -24.00 -13.32
C ARG A 541 11.96 -24.54 -12.11
N HIS A 542 10.82 -25.16 -12.38
CA HIS A 542 9.99 -25.86 -11.40
C HIS A 542 10.27 -27.37 -11.46
N ALA A 543 10.23 -27.93 -12.68
CA ALA A 543 10.55 -29.32 -12.96
C ALA A 543 12.06 -29.57 -12.90
N VAL A 544 12.46 -30.71 -12.35
CA VAL A 544 13.85 -31.15 -12.20
C VAL A 544 14.04 -32.58 -12.67
N TYR A 545 15.22 -32.90 -13.20
CA TYR A 545 15.51 -34.14 -13.89
C TYR A 545 16.90 -34.65 -13.53
N CYS A 546 17.07 -35.96 -13.42
CA CYS A 546 18.39 -36.57 -13.21
C CYS A 546 19.32 -36.43 -14.43
N SER A 547 18.75 -36.26 -15.63
CA SER A 547 19.50 -36.17 -16.88
C SER A 547 18.77 -35.31 -17.92
N GLY A 548 19.51 -34.90 -18.97
CA GLY A 548 18.91 -34.21 -20.12
C GLY A 548 17.96 -35.10 -20.93
N GLY A 549 18.23 -36.42 -20.96
CA GLY A 549 17.34 -37.39 -21.60
C GLY A 549 15.98 -37.47 -20.91
N CYS A 550 15.96 -37.49 -19.57
CA CYS A 550 14.70 -37.44 -18.80
C CYS A 550 13.93 -36.14 -19.02
N GLN A 551 14.62 -35.00 -19.15
CA GLN A 551 13.98 -33.73 -19.50
C GLN A 551 13.32 -33.79 -20.88
N LYS A 552 14.01 -34.32 -21.90
CA LYS A 552 13.45 -34.45 -23.25
C LYS A 552 12.24 -35.39 -23.27
N GLN A 553 12.34 -36.53 -22.59
CA GLN A 553 11.24 -37.48 -22.49
C GLN A 553 10.01 -36.88 -21.80
N ASP A 554 10.19 -36.17 -20.69
CA ASP A 554 9.07 -35.50 -19.99
C ASP A 554 8.51 -34.32 -20.80
N TRP A 555 9.36 -33.63 -21.57
CA TRP A 555 8.94 -32.57 -22.49
C TRP A 555 7.91 -33.08 -23.50
N ASP A 556 8.22 -34.18 -24.16
CA ASP A 556 7.35 -34.82 -25.16
C ASP A 556 6.13 -35.50 -24.50
N ALA A 557 6.26 -35.94 -23.24
CA ALA A 557 5.18 -36.58 -22.47
C ALA A 557 4.19 -35.60 -21.81
N GLY A 558 4.18 -34.33 -22.20
CA GLY A 558 3.19 -33.34 -21.77
C GLY A 558 3.70 -32.21 -20.88
N HIS A 559 5.02 -32.15 -20.58
CA HIS A 559 5.55 -31.01 -19.82
C HIS A 559 5.53 -29.73 -20.66
N ARG A 560 5.63 -29.82 -21.99
CA ARG A 560 5.61 -28.65 -22.89
C ARG A 560 4.38 -27.76 -22.65
N GLU A 561 3.20 -28.36 -22.56
CA GLU A 561 1.91 -27.70 -22.32
C GLU A 561 1.82 -27.16 -20.89
N ALA A 562 2.37 -27.89 -19.93
CA ALA A 562 2.36 -27.55 -18.51
C ALA A 562 3.42 -26.51 -18.12
N CYS A 563 4.47 -26.34 -18.93
CA CYS A 563 5.67 -25.59 -18.57
C CYS A 563 5.35 -24.11 -18.30
N GLU A 564 4.47 -23.51 -19.12
CA GLU A 564 4.07 -22.12 -18.94
C GLU A 564 3.26 -21.92 -17.66
N ALA A 565 2.28 -22.80 -17.40
CA ALA A 565 1.52 -22.77 -16.15
C ALA A 565 2.42 -22.95 -14.92
N ALA A 566 3.42 -23.84 -15.00
CA ALA A 566 4.42 -24.05 -13.96
C ALA A 566 5.33 -22.81 -13.75
N ARG A 567 5.67 -22.08 -14.83
CA ARG A 567 6.44 -20.82 -14.77
C ARG A 567 5.67 -19.72 -14.06
N ILE A 568 4.40 -19.53 -14.44
CA ILE A 568 3.50 -18.55 -13.80
C ILE A 568 3.33 -18.91 -12.32
N TYR A 569 2.98 -20.17 -12.02
CA TYR A 569 2.82 -20.65 -10.66
C TYR A 569 4.07 -20.40 -9.81
N ARG A 570 5.26 -20.73 -10.32
CA ARG A 570 6.51 -20.48 -9.60
C ARG A 570 6.74 -18.99 -9.35
N THR A 571 6.37 -18.11 -10.27
CA THR A 571 6.54 -16.66 -10.10
C THR A 571 5.63 -16.13 -8.99
N VAL A 572 4.37 -16.53 -9.00
CA VAL A 572 3.40 -16.22 -7.93
C VAL A 572 3.88 -16.80 -6.59
N ASP A 573 4.36 -18.04 -6.59
CA ASP A 573 4.82 -18.71 -5.40
C ASP A 573 6.13 -18.11 -4.84
N ALA A 574 7.04 -17.69 -5.72
CA ALA A 574 8.29 -17.01 -5.38
C ALA A 574 8.06 -15.61 -4.83
N ALA A 575 7.01 -14.92 -5.28
CA ALA A 575 6.61 -13.64 -4.71
C ALA A 575 6.06 -13.81 -3.28
N ARG A 576 5.43 -14.95 -2.98
CA ARG A 576 4.83 -15.22 -1.68
C ARG A 576 5.84 -15.77 -0.67
N PHE A 577 6.61 -16.80 -1.05
CA PHE A 577 7.41 -17.60 -0.13
C PHE A 577 8.88 -17.69 -0.55
N SER A 578 9.78 -17.81 0.44
CA SER A 578 11.20 -18.01 0.18
C SER A 578 11.48 -19.39 -0.41
N ARG A 579 12.72 -19.59 -0.91
CA ARG A 579 13.17 -20.90 -1.38
C ARG A 579 13.22 -21.93 -0.25
N LEU A 580 13.54 -21.50 0.97
CA LEU A 580 13.61 -22.37 2.14
C LEU A 580 12.21 -22.76 2.63
N ASP A 581 11.25 -21.83 2.64
CA ASP A 581 9.84 -22.15 2.95
C ASP A 581 9.30 -23.24 2.03
N ARG A 582 9.50 -23.09 0.71
CA ARG A 582 9.13 -24.11 -0.27
C ARG A 582 9.76 -25.47 -0.02
N SER A 583 11.04 -25.48 0.38
CA SER A 583 11.77 -26.73 0.61
C SER A 583 11.27 -27.40 1.90
N PHE A 584 11.00 -26.60 2.92
CA PHE A 584 10.46 -27.07 4.18
C PHE A 584 9.03 -27.60 4.05
N PHE A 585 8.15 -26.96 3.27
CA PHE A 585 6.82 -27.51 2.98
C PHE A 585 6.87 -28.94 2.44
N ARG A 586 7.81 -29.24 1.53
CA ARG A 586 7.97 -30.60 1.00
C ARG A 586 8.47 -31.56 2.06
N PHE A 587 9.47 -31.16 2.84
CA PHE A 587 9.99 -31.97 3.94
C PHE A 587 8.91 -32.30 4.97
N PHE A 588 8.16 -31.27 5.37
CA PHE A 588 7.03 -31.37 6.27
C PHE A 588 5.98 -32.36 5.73
N MET A 589 5.55 -32.20 4.48
CA MET A 589 4.54 -33.07 3.88
C MET A 589 5.02 -34.52 3.76
N ASN A 590 6.27 -34.75 3.39
CA ASN A 590 6.86 -36.08 3.37
C ASN A 590 6.82 -36.72 4.77
N ASN A 591 7.14 -35.95 5.81
CA ASN A 591 7.12 -36.43 7.19
C ASN A 591 5.69 -36.77 7.66
N GLU A 592 4.72 -35.88 7.42
CA GLU A 592 3.32 -36.13 7.77
C GLU A 592 2.77 -37.35 7.01
N TYR A 593 3.14 -37.48 5.73
CA TYR A 593 2.76 -38.63 4.94
C TYR A 593 3.32 -39.94 5.49
N ALA A 594 4.61 -39.96 5.86
CA ALA A 594 5.23 -41.14 6.46
C ALA A 594 4.51 -41.51 7.77
N LYS A 595 4.26 -40.51 8.63
CA LYS A 595 3.55 -40.65 9.90
C LYS A 595 2.12 -41.20 9.74
N HIS A 596 1.44 -40.86 8.65
CA HIS A 596 0.04 -41.24 8.40
C HIS A 596 -0.14 -42.27 7.27
N SER A 597 0.94 -42.91 6.82
CA SER A 597 0.98 -43.81 5.66
C SER A 597 -0.04 -44.96 5.74
N LEU A 598 -0.22 -45.56 6.92
CA LEU A 598 -1.20 -46.64 7.13
C LEU A 598 -2.66 -46.14 7.05
N LEU A 599 -2.97 -45.01 7.67
CA LEU A 599 -4.33 -44.44 7.60
C LEU A 599 -4.69 -44.04 6.16
N ILE A 600 -3.72 -43.47 5.45
CA ILE A 600 -3.82 -43.16 4.03
C ILE A 600 -4.12 -44.44 3.24
N ALA A 601 -3.36 -45.51 3.46
CA ALA A 601 -3.55 -46.81 2.83
C ALA A 601 -4.98 -47.33 2.98
N GLN A 602 -5.46 -47.39 4.22
CA GLN A 602 -6.79 -47.89 4.58
C GLN A 602 -7.89 -47.07 3.92
N THR A 603 -7.73 -45.75 3.98
CA THR A 603 -8.67 -44.80 3.36
C THR A 603 -8.76 -45.04 1.85
N ARG A 604 -7.63 -45.24 1.17
CA ARG A 604 -7.60 -45.50 -0.27
C ARG A 604 -8.21 -46.84 -0.65
N LEU A 605 -7.89 -47.88 0.11
CA LEU A 605 -8.42 -49.22 -0.11
C LEU A 605 -9.94 -49.20 -0.11
N PHE A 606 -10.53 -48.58 0.91
CA PHE A 606 -11.97 -48.42 1.05
C PHE A 606 -12.59 -47.69 -0.15
N TRP A 607 -12.00 -46.58 -0.57
CA TRP A 607 -12.53 -45.81 -1.70
C TRP A 607 -12.37 -46.51 -3.03
N ARG A 608 -11.28 -47.27 -3.25
CA ARG A 608 -11.14 -48.09 -4.45
C ARG A 608 -12.20 -49.17 -4.55
N ALA A 609 -12.58 -49.76 -3.42
CA ALA A 609 -13.66 -50.73 -3.37
C ALA A 609 -15.02 -50.12 -3.74
N ARG A 610 -15.27 -48.84 -3.41
CA ARG A 610 -16.54 -48.14 -3.68
C ARG A 610 -16.61 -47.39 -5.01
N CYS A 611 -15.54 -46.70 -5.39
CA CYS A 611 -15.51 -45.77 -6.53
C CYS A 611 -14.17 -45.88 -7.27
N PRO A 612 -13.92 -46.98 -8.01
CA PRO A 612 -12.63 -47.25 -8.64
C PRO A 612 -12.22 -46.23 -9.71
N THR A 613 -13.17 -45.47 -10.26
CA THR A 613 -12.95 -44.48 -11.32
C THR A 613 -12.78 -43.04 -10.82
N GLN A 614 -13.06 -42.76 -9.54
CA GLN A 614 -12.94 -41.39 -9.00
C GLN A 614 -11.54 -41.11 -8.45
N MET A 615 -11.03 -39.94 -8.82
CA MET A 615 -9.72 -39.48 -8.37
C MET A 615 -9.75 -39.08 -6.89
N GLN A 616 -8.77 -39.58 -6.13
CA GLN A 616 -8.72 -39.42 -4.68
C GLN A 616 -7.83 -38.23 -4.31
N SER A 617 -8.32 -37.34 -3.45
CA SER A 617 -7.49 -36.30 -2.82
C SER A 617 -7.52 -36.45 -1.30
N ILE A 618 -6.35 -36.52 -0.67
CA ILE A 618 -6.23 -36.58 0.80
C ILE A 618 -5.78 -35.22 1.27
N MET A 619 -6.64 -34.54 2.04
CA MET A 619 -6.31 -33.26 2.66
C MET A 619 -5.70 -33.48 4.03
N PHE A 620 -4.48 -32.98 4.21
CA PHE A 620 -3.90 -32.81 5.53
C PHE A 620 -4.22 -31.41 6.01
N LYS A 621 -4.88 -31.31 7.16
CA LYS A 621 -4.96 -30.04 7.89
C LYS A 621 -3.75 -29.97 8.82
N PRO A 622 -2.89 -28.95 8.70
CA PRO A 622 -1.70 -28.84 9.55
C PRO A 622 -2.01 -28.53 11.03
N HIS A 623 -3.29 -28.50 11.43
CA HIS A 623 -3.77 -28.02 12.72
C HIS A 623 -4.19 -29.13 13.70
N PRO A 624 -3.69 -29.13 14.95
CA PRO A 624 -4.06 -30.09 16.00
C PRO A 624 -4.40 -29.39 17.33
N THR A 625 -5.32 -28.42 17.35
CA THR A 625 -5.82 -27.92 18.65
C THR A 625 -6.97 -28.83 19.07
N ALA A 626 -6.74 -29.53 20.18
CA ALA A 626 -7.60 -30.47 20.90
C ALA A 626 -8.38 -31.51 20.08
N ILE A 627 -7.84 -32.75 20.06
CA ILE A 627 -8.58 -34.04 20.15
C ILE A 627 -9.74 -34.29 19.17
N GLU A 628 -10.01 -33.44 18.18
CA GLU A 628 -10.35 -34.01 16.89
C GLU A 628 -9.04 -34.47 16.27
N ARG A 629 -8.75 -35.75 16.48
CA ARG A 629 -8.01 -36.57 15.50
C ARG A 629 -8.74 -36.40 14.18
N THR A 630 -8.50 -35.29 13.51
CA THR A 630 -9.28 -34.86 12.37
C THR A 630 -9.02 -35.90 11.31
N ARG A 631 -10.06 -36.72 11.08
CA ARG A 631 -10.18 -37.61 9.94
C ARG A 631 -9.70 -36.83 8.72
N PRO A 632 -8.90 -37.42 7.81
CA PRO A 632 -8.63 -36.80 6.52
C PRO A 632 -9.98 -36.39 5.90
N GLN A 633 -10.27 -35.09 5.88
CA GLN A 633 -11.52 -34.57 5.32
C GLN A 633 -11.36 -34.61 3.80
N MET A 634 -11.88 -35.68 3.19
CA MET A 634 -11.99 -35.79 1.74
C MET A 634 -13.12 -34.88 1.25
N ARG A 635 -12.77 -33.92 0.40
CA ARG A 635 -13.72 -33.05 -0.31
C ARG A 635 -13.31 -33.04 -1.78
N MET A 636 -14.29 -33.23 -2.67
CA MET A 636 -14.14 -32.91 -4.08
C MET A 636 -14.10 -31.39 -4.22
N PHE A 637 -13.07 -30.86 -4.88
CA PHE A 637 -12.99 -29.43 -5.18
C PHE A 637 -13.14 -29.21 -6.67
N LEU A 638 -14.04 -28.30 -7.01
CA LEU A 638 -13.96 -27.55 -8.25
C LEU A 638 -12.85 -26.52 -8.07
N LEU A 639 -11.78 -26.64 -8.86
CA LEU A 639 -10.73 -25.64 -8.88
C LEU A 639 -11.27 -24.36 -9.53
N HIS A 640 -10.97 -23.22 -8.91
CA HIS A 640 -11.24 -21.93 -9.51
C HIS A 640 -10.51 -21.81 -10.86
N GLU A 641 -11.16 -21.19 -11.84
CA GLU A 641 -10.56 -20.98 -13.16
C GLU A 641 -9.30 -20.12 -13.05
N GLY A 642 -8.20 -20.56 -13.66
CA GLY A 642 -6.92 -19.86 -13.59
C GLY A 642 -5.70 -20.72 -13.96
N PRO A 643 -4.49 -20.14 -13.92
CA PRO A 643 -3.25 -20.88 -14.22
C PRO A 643 -2.99 -22.02 -13.23
N GLU A 644 -3.52 -21.93 -12.01
CA GLU A 644 -3.47 -23.00 -11.01
C GLU A 644 -4.27 -24.24 -11.44
N LYS A 645 -5.46 -24.04 -12.05
CA LYS A 645 -6.28 -25.12 -12.62
C LYS A 645 -5.55 -25.81 -13.77
N LYS A 646 -4.97 -25.05 -14.71
CA LYS A 646 -4.21 -25.65 -15.83
C LYS A 646 -3.00 -26.44 -15.35
N LEU A 647 -2.24 -25.89 -14.39
CA LEU A 647 -1.13 -26.62 -13.79
C LEU A 647 -1.62 -27.88 -13.07
N PHE A 648 -2.74 -27.78 -12.35
CA PHE A 648 -3.34 -28.91 -11.66
C PHE A 648 -3.74 -30.03 -12.62
N GLU A 649 -4.54 -29.72 -13.64
CA GLU A 649 -4.98 -30.69 -14.65
C GLU A 649 -3.78 -31.37 -15.33
N ALA A 650 -2.76 -30.59 -15.67
CA ALA A 650 -1.53 -31.14 -16.23
C ALA A 650 -0.80 -32.08 -15.26
N GLN A 651 -0.72 -31.74 -13.97
CA GLN A 651 -0.12 -32.60 -12.95
C GLN A 651 -0.96 -33.85 -12.67
N LEU A 652 -2.30 -33.76 -12.69
CA LEU A 652 -3.17 -34.94 -12.58
C LEU A 652 -2.96 -35.88 -13.75
N ALA A 653 -2.92 -35.36 -14.98
CA ALA A 653 -2.67 -36.17 -16.17
C ALA A 653 -1.32 -36.86 -16.09
N ARG A 654 -0.30 -36.19 -15.55
CA ARG A 654 1.03 -36.79 -15.28
C ARG A 654 0.96 -37.89 -14.22
N VAL A 655 0.27 -37.66 -13.11
CA VAL A 655 0.07 -38.68 -12.06
C VAL A 655 -0.64 -39.92 -12.61
N ALA A 656 -1.68 -39.75 -13.42
CA ALA A 656 -2.38 -40.86 -14.06
C ALA A 656 -1.46 -41.69 -14.97
N ARG A 657 -0.61 -41.04 -15.78
CA ARG A 657 0.38 -41.72 -16.65
C ARG A 657 1.49 -42.43 -15.87
N SER A 658 1.68 -42.12 -14.59
CA SER A 658 2.77 -42.68 -13.82
C SER A 658 2.56 -44.14 -13.39
N GLY A 659 1.35 -44.68 -13.50
CA GLY A 659 1.03 -46.03 -13.03
C GLY A 659 1.11 -46.18 -11.51
N GLY A 660 0.82 -45.11 -10.74
CA GLY A 660 0.86 -45.13 -9.27
C GLY A 660 2.22 -44.78 -8.66
N ARG A 661 3.23 -44.42 -9.47
CA ARG A 661 4.55 -43.97 -8.98
C ARG A 661 4.51 -42.58 -8.36
N PHE A 662 3.62 -41.73 -8.85
CA PHE A 662 3.43 -40.38 -8.33
C PHE A 662 2.07 -40.25 -7.67
N GLU A 663 2.02 -39.44 -6.62
CA GLU A 663 0.81 -39.07 -5.91
C GLU A 663 0.69 -37.56 -5.87
N MET A 664 -0.50 -37.07 -6.20
CA MET A 664 -0.80 -35.65 -6.10
C MET A 664 -1.27 -35.33 -4.69
N HIS A 665 -0.49 -34.53 -3.97
CA HIS A 665 -0.93 -33.96 -2.70
C HIS A 665 -1.27 -32.49 -2.89
N ILE A 666 -2.36 -32.07 -2.24
CA ILE A 666 -2.77 -30.67 -2.21
C ILE A 666 -2.62 -30.21 -0.77
N LEU A 667 -1.60 -29.38 -0.52
CA LEU A 667 -1.47 -28.65 0.73
C LEU A 667 -2.33 -27.39 0.61
N ARG A 668 -3.46 -27.37 1.30
CA ARG A 668 -4.29 -26.17 1.40
C ARG A 668 -3.88 -25.37 2.62
N MET A 669 -3.39 -24.16 2.41
CA MET A 669 -3.21 -23.18 3.48
C MET A 669 -4.44 -22.27 3.46
N GLN A 670 -5.25 -22.32 4.52
CA GLN A 670 -6.38 -21.42 4.64
C GLN A 670 -5.85 -20.01 4.91
N GLY A 671 -6.17 -19.07 4.01
CA GLY A 671 -5.96 -17.66 4.29
C GLY A 671 -7.05 -17.20 5.25
N GLN A 672 -6.68 -16.58 6.38
CA GLN A 672 -7.61 -16.05 7.37
C GLN A 672 -8.53 -14.92 6.86
N GLY A 673 -8.31 -14.39 5.65
CA GLY A 673 -9.18 -13.38 5.05
C GLY A 673 -10.39 -14.04 4.41
N GLY A 674 -11.53 -14.03 5.11
CA GLY A 674 -12.82 -14.68 4.76
C GLY A 674 -13.46 -14.31 3.42
N GLY A 675 -12.72 -14.50 2.32
CA GLY A 675 -13.13 -14.20 0.95
C GLY A 675 -12.01 -14.36 -0.08
N GLN A 676 -10.74 -14.49 0.33
CA GLN A 676 -9.67 -14.86 -0.60
C GLN A 676 -9.48 -16.38 -0.62
N SER A 677 -9.50 -16.95 -1.83
CA SER A 677 -9.18 -18.36 -2.08
C SER A 677 -7.93 -18.74 -1.30
N GLY A 678 -8.04 -19.73 -0.41
CA GLY A 678 -6.87 -20.31 0.25
C GLY A 678 -5.80 -20.66 -0.80
N SER A 679 -4.53 -20.46 -0.47
CA SER A 679 -3.48 -20.80 -1.42
C SER A 679 -3.31 -22.31 -1.42
N ASP A 680 -3.86 -22.96 -2.45
CA ASP A 680 -3.67 -24.37 -2.70
C ASP A 680 -2.28 -24.58 -3.30
N ARG A 681 -1.51 -25.46 -2.67
CA ARG A 681 -0.19 -25.86 -3.14
C ARG A 681 -0.23 -27.29 -3.60
N ILE A 682 0.06 -27.48 -4.87
CA ILE A 682 0.18 -28.79 -5.48
C ILE A 682 1.60 -29.29 -5.21
N MET A 683 1.68 -30.44 -4.56
CA MET A 683 2.91 -31.12 -4.26
C MET A 683 2.82 -32.55 -4.78
N PRO A 684 3.39 -32.85 -5.95
CA PRO A 684 3.59 -34.23 -6.33
C PRO A 684 4.57 -34.87 -5.34
N MET A 685 4.14 -35.93 -4.66
CA MET A 685 5.02 -36.78 -3.84
C MET A 685 5.22 -38.10 -4.56
N ARG A 686 6.43 -38.63 -4.48
CA ARG A 686 6.78 -39.91 -5.09
C ARG A 686 6.84 -40.98 -4.01
N ARG A 687 6.39 -42.19 -4.36
CA ARG A 687 6.61 -43.38 -3.53
C ARG A 687 7.84 -44.15 -3.99
N GLU A 688 8.67 -44.58 -3.04
CA GLU A 688 9.84 -45.44 -3.31
C GLU A 688 9.45 -46.82 -3.91
N LYS A 689 8.23 -47.31 -3.68
CA LYS A 689 7.73 -48.62 -4.16
C LYS A 689 6.28 -48.59 -4.69
N GLY A 690 5.93 -47.52 -5.41
CA GLY A 690 4.52 -47.20 -5.71
C GLY A 690 3.75 -48.25 -6.51
N THR A 691 4.37 -48.88 -7.51
CA THR A 691 3.68 -49.78 -8.46
C THR A 691 3.19 -51.08 -7.81
N GLU A 692 4.05 -51.78 -7.07
CA GLU A 692 3.71 -53.03 -6.39
C GLU A 692 2.68 -52.81 -5.28
N TYR A 693 2.86 -51.75 -4.52
CA TYR A 693 1.95 -51.39 -3.44
C TYR A 693 0.55 -51.01 -3.97
N GLU A 694 0.48 -50.20 -5.03
CA GLU A 694 -0.80 -49.81 -5.63
C GLU A 694 -1.47 -50.97 -6.35
N ALA A 695 -0.71 -51.89 -6.96
CA ALA A 695 -1.23 -53.15 -7.48
C ALA A 695 -1.81 -54.02 -6.36
N GLY A 696 -1.08 -54.17 -5.24
CA GLY A 696 -1.54 -54.89 -4.06
C GLY A 696 -2.84 -54.32 -3.49
N LEU A 697 -2.93 -53.00 -3.31
CA LEU A 697 -4.18 -52.34 -2.89
C LEU A 697 -5.33 -52.56 -3.89
N GLY A 698 -5.04 -52.60 -5.20
CA GLY A 698 -6.03 -52.90 -6.23
C GLY A 698 -6.57 -54.32 -6.13
N GLU A 699 -5.69 -55.30 -5.93
CA GLU A 699 -6.08 -56.70 -5.75
C GLU A 699 -6.87 -56.91 -4.45
N ILE A 700 -6.45 -56.29 -3.35
CA ILE A 700 -7.22 -56.32 -2.09
C ILE A 700 -8.59 -55.68 -2.30
N ALA A 701 -8.67 -54.52 -2.96
CA ALA A 701 -9.94 -53.82 -3.20
C ALA A 701 -10.93 -54.64 -4.04
N LYS A 702 -10.46 -55.40 -5.03
CA LYS A 702 -11.32 -56.33 -5.82
C LYS A 702 -11.93 -57.43 -4.97
N GLY A 703 -11.23 -57.88 -3.93
CA GLY A 703 -11.72 -58.90 -2.99
C GLY A 703 -12.71 -58.36 -1.94
N VAL A 704 -12.85 -57.05 -1.81
CA VAL A 704 -13.72 -56.39 -0.84
C VAL A 704 -15.07 -56.07 -1.49
N ARG A 705 -16.14 -56.78 -1.08
CA ARG A 705 -17.51 -56.45 -1.53
C ARG A 705 -17.93 -55.13 -0.87
N GLY A 706 -18.35 -54.15 -1.68
CA GLY A 706 -18.67 -52.78 -1.23
C GLY A 706 -19.73 -52.69 -0.13
N ASP A 707 -20.56 -53.73 0.00
CA ASP A 707 -21.70 -53.80 0.93
C ASP A 707 -21.34 -54.50 2.26
N GLU A 708 -20.23 -55.24 2.32
CA GLU A 708 -19.81 -56.00 3.51
C GLU A 708 -18.87 -55.21 4.43
N VAL A 709 -18.38 -54.05 3.98
CA VAL A 709 -17.53 -53.17 4.80
C VAL A 709 -18.38 -52.12 5.49
N GLU A 710 -19.14 -52.55 6.50
CA GLU A 710 -19.47 -51.67 7.61
C GLU A 710 -18.17 -51.40 8.36
N ILE A 711 -17.62 -50.19 8.19
CA ILE A 711 -16.60 -49.72 9.11
C ILE A 711 -17.30 -49.57 10.46
N ALA A 712 -17.15 -50.55 11.35
CA ALA A 712 -17.19 -50.25 12.78
C ALA A 712 -16.07 -49.22 13.00
N TRP A 713 -16.46 -47.95 13.13
CA TRP A 713 -15.53 -46.82 13.22
C TRP A 713 -14.72 -46.95 14.51
N TYR A 714 -13.57 -47.61 14.42
CA TYR A 714 -12.72 -47.83 15.58
C TYR A 714 -12.16 -46.48 16.07
N PRO A 715 -12.20 -46.26 17.39
CA PRO A 715 -11.65 -45.07 18.01
C PRO A 715 -10.11 -45.26 18.16
N THR A 716 -9.35 -44.22 18.50
CA THR A 716 -8.12 -44.44 19.29
C THR A 716 -6.91 -45.21 18.67
N VAL A 717 -5.69 -44.66 18.53
CA VAL A 717 -4.47 -45.52 18.33
C VAL A 717 -4.22 -46.31 19.62
N GLU A 718 -4.58 -45.74 20.78
CA GLU A 718 -4.59 -46.42 22.08
C GLU A 718 -5.67 -47.52 22.17
N GLU A 719 -6.79 -47.39 21.45
CA GLU A 719 -7.84 -48.42 21.43
C GLU A 719 -7.54 -49.52 20.39
N MET A 720 -6.82 -49.20 19.30
CA MET A 720 -6.29 -50.21 18.37
C MET A 720 -5.25 -51.13 19.02
N ALA A 721 -4.53 -50.67 20.05
CA ALA A 721 -3.64 -51.53 20.84
C ALA A 721 -4.41 -52.63 21.60
N MET A 722 -5.69 -52.41 21.95
CA MET A 722 -6.56 -53.43 22.55
C MET A 722 -7.19 -54.37 21.51
N VAL A 723 -7.34 -53.94 20.25
CA VAL A 723 -8.00 -54.72 19.17
C VAL A 723 -7.16 -55.91 18.66
N ARG A 724 -5.87 -56.01 19.03
CA ARG A 724 -5.03 -57.21 18.77
C ARG A 724 -5.67 -58.53 19.25
N HIS A 725 -6.73 -58.49 20.07
CA HIS A 725 -7.46 -59.67 20.53
C HIS A 725 -8.70 -60.09 19.73
N THR A 726 -9.13 -59.38 18.68
CA THR A 726 -10.33 -59.79 17.92
C THR A 726 -9.98 -60.36 16.54
N GLY A 727 -9.90 -61.70 16.45
CA GLY A 727 -9.43 -62.47 15.28
C GLY A 727 -10.27 -62.39 13.99
N LYS A 728 -10.98 -61.30 13.70
CA LYS A 728 -11.77 -61.10 12.47
C LYS A 728 -10.90 -60.77 11.25
N LEU A 729 -9.83 -59.98 11.41
CA LEU A 729 -8.93 -59.64 10.29
C LEU A 729 -8.11 -60.85 9.82
N SER A 730 -7.68 -61.70 10.77
CA SER A 730 -6.92 -62.93 10.49
C SER A 730 -7.73 -63.95 9.67
N ARG A 731 -9.05 -64.05 9.88
CA ARG A 731 -9.93 -64.93 9.08
C ARG A 731 -10.18 -64.45 7.64
N LEU A 732 -10.06 -63.14 7.40
CA LEU A 732 -10.18 -62.56 6.07
C LEU A 732 -8.89 -62.76 5.26
N LEU A 733 -7.73 -62.65 5.91
CA LEU A 733 -6.42 -62.89 5.30
C LEU A 733 -6.12 -64.38 5.08
N SER A 734 -6.63 -65.28 5.92
CA SER A 734 -6.45 -66.73 5.73
C SER A 734 -7.24 -67.31 4.54
N ARG A 735 -8.31 -66.62 4.10
CA ARG A 735 -9.14 -67.07 2.96
C ARG A 735 -8.51 -66.79 1.58
N THR A 736 -7.53 -65.89 1.48
CA THR A 736 -6.92 -65.52 0.20
C THR A 736 -5.70 -66.36 -0.19
N GLY A 737 -5.26 -67.30 0.65
CA GLY A 737 -4.20 -68.27 0.33
C GLY A 737 -2.83 -67.67 -0.03
N ARG A 738 -2.60 -66.38 0.21
CA ARG A 738 -1.33 -65.69 -0.03
C ARG A 738 -0.85 -65.07 1.27
N GLU A 739 0.34 -65.47 1.70
CA GLU A 739 1.09 -64.74 2.72
C GLU A 739 1.43 -63.35 2.16
N VAL A 740 0.94 -62.31 2.82
CA VAL A 740 1.27 -60.92 2.51
C VAL A 740 2.22 -60.45 3.61
N HIS A 741 3.48 -60.21 3.24
CA HIS A 741 4.53 -59.65 4.09
C HIS A 741 4.40 -58.15 4.29
#